data_AF-A0A397HP29-F1
#
_entry.id   AF-A0A397HP29-F1
#
_cell.length_a   1.000
_cell.length_b   1.000
_cell.length_c   1.000
_cell.angle_alpha   90.00
_cell.angle_beta   90.00
_cell.angle_gamma   90.00
#
_symmetry.space_group_name_H-M   'P 1'
#
loop_
_entity.id
_entity.type
_entity.pdbx_description
1 polymer ?
#
loop_
_entity_poly.entity_id
_entity_poly.type
_entity_poly.pdbx_seq_one_letter_code
_entity_poly.pdbx_strand_id
1 'polypeptide(L)'
;MLPSKSPYLADEELGKKDDDHRPRTGRNPLWRAKQWRAPRPRRLIIGIIVFYLLYLFFKNMPTDVPPAVERFHPGFTQARQSSGKSWPPAMPSLVTPAKGPPLRADSQTNIKEDYYYDGEISLIALARSLQRFWKPPSRYGSSISRAVVFAGSNLRSVSDLLPLACRMADQKINEVHFVLMGRDDVSIEGIQRVNGINEVDCPIVWHDSRPDYAQWSTETRMERAVAAGLDYVHVYTRSQVLITQGESWEDRFFTEGVRRKIRKSELTHIALPTAARNIMWISTLDSNSLKAWNDVHVEILIQAPSESSGSLIRLIRSLEAADYLGSTPSLTIELPPRVDAQLLRFLQNLKWPSQTSSTVTLRRRIQSHYLNAVEASLRTVEAFYPRNPNVTHVLLLAQEAELAPSFYHFLKYTTLKYKHSAQTKRSASKLLGISLELPSSRPTDNEPFTPPKVEKEIQKSQQLDGETLPMFLWQAPNSHAALYFGDGWADLHSFLTDRLALHQPTSEKSTHEKSISKRYPAVMEYLLELIRARGYYLLYPTFPDRGTFTLATIHGELFQPPEEFLQDDQSDSTMTPGSSINQMDSVEKPLDQASTLMPLLERFSLTLPDLSSLPLLSYRGEEISDLMYSQDTEEYAKKFAIRYGGCRDSDWTDDSTSTRLFCLHERTDEE
;
A
#
# COMPACT_ATOMS: atom_id res chain seq x y z
N MET A 1 56.00 -34.19 -66.20
CA MET A 1 56.07 -32.90 -66.90
C MET A 1 55.33 -31.87 -66.05
N LEU A 2 56.07 -30.90 -65.49
CA LEU A 2 55.53 -29.57 -65.12
C LEU A 2 55.01 -28.89 -66.41
N PRO A 3 54.23 -27.77 -66.40
CA PRO A 3 54.13 -26.71 -65.37
C PRO A 3 52.68 -26.11 -65.23
N SER A 4 52.31 -25.41 -64.15
CA SER A 4 52.40 -23.95 -63.83
C SER A 4 51.13 -23.10 -64.08
N LYS A 5 50.79 -22.27 -63.06
CA LYS A 5 50.49 -20.81 -63.05
C LYS A 5 49.53 -20.27 -64.14
N SER A 6 48.56 -19.38 -63.91
CA SER A 6 48.52 -18.17 -63.08
C SER A 6 47.08 -17.58 -63.04
N PRO A 7 46.81 -16.54 -62.21
CA PRO A 7 45.50 -15.93 -61.97
C PRO A 7 45.34 -14.54 -62.63
N TYR A 8 44.11 -14.01 -62.68
CA TYR A 8 43.66 -12.61 -62.92
C TYR A 8 42.12 -12.57 -62.69
N LEU A 9 41.38 -11.52 -62.33
CA LEU A 9 41.55 -10.12 -61.94
C LEU A 9 40.16 -9.59 -61.54
N ALA A 10 40.14 -8.47 -60.79
CA ALA A 10 39.11 -7.41 -60.76
C ALA A 10 37.67 -7.79 -60.32
N ASP A 11 37.14 -7.31 -59.20
CA ASP A 11 36.90 -5.90 -58.78
C ASP A 11 35.88 -5.21 -59.69
N GLU A 12 34.66 -4.99 -59.19
CA GLU A 12 33.88 -3.77 -59.45
C GLU A 12 32.58 -3.72 -58.61
N GLU A 13 32.36 -2.53 -58.07
CA GLU A 13 31.28 -2.08 -57.22
C GLU A 13 29.90 -2.10 -57.92
N LEU A 14 28.83 -2.17 -57.13
CA LEU A 14 27.74 -1.16 -57.08
C LEU A 14 26.43 -1.76 -56.54
N GLY A 15 25.92 -1.10 -55.50
CA GLY A 15 24.63 -0.42 -55.64
C GLY A 15 23.35 -1.17 -55.31
N LYS A 16 22.58 -0.51 -54.44
CA LYS A 16 21.13 -0.64 -54.14
C LYS A 16 20.71 -1.88 -53.32
N LYS A 17 20.11 -1.70 -52.13
CA LYS A 17 18.86 -1.00 -51.72
C LYS A 17 17.70 -1.99 -51.72
N ASP A 18 17.13 -2.15 -50.54
CA ASP A 18 15.71 -2.26 -50.20
C ASP A 18 15.47 -3.27 -49.08
N ASP A 19 14.79 -2.71 -48.07
CA ASP A 19 14.09 -3.33 -46.98
C ASP A 19 13.16 -4.44 -47.48
N ASP A 20 13.00 -5.51 -46.68
CA ASP A 20 11.65 -5.96 -46.39
C ASP A 20 11.56 -6.83 -45.13
N HIS A 21 10.61 -6.41 -44.30
CA HIS A 21 10.12 -7.09 -43.12
C HIS A 21 9.39 -8.38 -43.46
N ARG A 22 9.67 -9.47 -42.73
CA ARG A 22 8.72 -10.08 -41.78
C ARG A 22 9.21 -11.43 -41.26
N PRO A 23 8.96 -11.74 -39.97
CA PRO A 23 9.26 -13.02 -39.37
C PRO A 23 8.17 -14.03 -39.74
N ARG A 24 8.55 -15.22 -40.20
CA ARG A 24 7.62 -16.34 -40.34
C ARG A 24 8.06 -17.52 -39.48
N THR A 25 7.24 -17.74 -38.47
CA THR A 25 6.93 -18.95 -37.72
C THR A 25 7.45 -20.29 -38.29
N GLY A 26 7.97 -21.13 -37.38
CA GLY A 26 7.71 -22.55 -37.45
C GLY A 26 8.88 -23.49 -37.15
N ARG A 27 8.65 -24.27 -36.06
CA ARG A 27 9.02 -25.69 -35.87
C ARG A 27 10.35 -26.02 -35.18
N ASN A 28 10.18 -26.59 -33.99
CA ASN A 28 11.10 -27.41 -33.20
C ASN A 28 11.96 -28.38 -34.05
N PRO A 29 13.29 -28.44 -33.83
CA PRO A 29 14.08 -29.56 -34.28
C PRO A 29 14.20 -30.63 -33.18
N LEU A 30 13.64 -31.80 -33.49
CA LEU A 30 13.90 -33.07 -32.82
C LEU A 30 15.40 -33.39 -32.86
N TRP A 31 15.95 -33.72 -31.69
CA TRP A 31 17.32 -34.18 -31.51
C TRP A 31 17.58 -35.48 -32.28
N ARG A 32 18.50 -35.46 -33.25
CA ARG A 32 19.18 -36.66 -33.75
C ARG A 32 20.61 -36.71 -33.22
N ALA A 33 20.93 -37.77 -32.49
CA ALA A 33 22.27 -38.09 -32.03
C ALA A 33 23.20 -38.37 -33.23
N LYS A 34 24.31 -37.63 -33.31
CA LYS A 34 25.36 -37.83 -34.34
C LYS A 34 26.38 -38.84 -33.83
N GLN A 35 26.53 -39.94 -34.59
CA GLN A 35 27.53 -41.00 -34.36
C GLN A 35 28.96 -40.45 -34.29
N TRP A 36 29.70 -40.90 -33.29
CA TRP A 36 31.12 -40.60 -33.09
C TRP A 36 31.97 -41.34 -34.12
N ARG A 37 32.83 -40.63 -34.85
CA ARG A 37 33.95 -41.22 -35.60
C ARG A 37 35.25 -40.94 -34.85
N ALA A 38 36.10 -41.96 -34.74
CA ALA A 38 37.38 -41.91 -34.04
C ALA A 38 38.32 -40.82 -34.62
N PRO A 39 39.04 -40.06 -33.77
CA PRO A 39 39.90 -38.97 -34.23
C PRO A 39 41.24 -39.47 -34.80
N ARG A 40 41.68 -38.82 -35.88
CA ARG A 40 42.96 -39.06 -36.57
C ARG A 40 44.18 -38.73 -35.67
N PRO A 41 45.32 -39.44 -35.81
CA PRO A 41 46.43 -39.46 -34.85
C PRO A 41 47.16 -38.12 -34.63
N ARG A 42 46.95 -37.11 -35.48
CA ARG A 42 47.52 -35.76 -35.29
C ARG A 42 46.88 -34.97 -34.14
N ARG A 43 45.66 -35.31 -33.70
CA ARG A 43 44.99 -34.62 -32.57
C ARG A 43 45.45 -35.12 -31.20
N LEU A 44 45.98 -36.34 -31.09
CA LEU A 44 46.53 -36.86 -29.83
C LEU A 44 47.82 -36.14 -29.43
N ILE A 45 48.69 -35.84 -30.39
CA ILE A 45 49.95 -35.12 -30.12
C ILE A 45 49.66 -33.69 -29.66
N ILE A 46 48.69 -33.01 -30.27
CA ILE A 46 48.24 -31.68 -29.81
C ILE A 46 47.64 -31.76 -28.40
N GLY A 47 46.86 -32.81 -28.11
CA GLY A 47 46.34 -33.06 -26.76
C GLY A 47 47.45 -33.18 -25.73
N ILE A 48 48.51 -33.92 -26.02
CA ILE A 48 49.67 -34.09 -25.12
C ILE A 48 50.43 -32.76 -24.93
N ILE A 49 50.62 -31.98 -25.99
CA ILE A 49 51.27 -30.66 -25.90
C ILE A 49 50.41 -29.69 -25.06
N VAL A 50 49.10 -29.69 -25.25
CA VAL A 50 48.17 -28.86 -24.44
C VAL A 50 48.18 -29.30 -22.98
N PHE A 51 48.24 -30.61 -22.72
CA PHE A 51 48.32 -31.13 -21.35
C PHE A 51 49.65 -30.77 -20.67
N TYR A 52 50.74 -30.79 -21.42
CA TYR A 52 52.07 -30.37 -20.94
C TYR A 52 52.12 -28.86 -20.65
N LEU A 53 51.50 -28.04 -21.50
CA LEU A 53 51.37 -26.60 -21.28
C LEU A 53 50.46 -26.28 -20.07
N LEU A 54 49.36 -27.02 -19.89
CA LEU A 54 48.51 -26.89 -18.69
C LEU A 54 49.28 -27.31 -17.43
N TYR A 55 50.06 -28.38 -17.49
CA TYR A 55 50.90 -28.81 -16.37
C TYR A 55 51.92 -27.73 -15.99
N LEU A 56 52.61 -27.13 -16.97
CA LEU A 56 53.53 -26.02 -16.72
C LEU A 56 52.81 -24.78 -16.19
N PHE A 57 51.60 -24.48 -16.68
CA PHE A 57 50.78 -23.36 -16.20
C PHE A 57 50.38 -23.53 -14.72
N PHE A 58 49.89 -24.70 -14.33
CA PHE A 58 49.53 -24.96 -12.93
C PHE A 58 50.75 -25.06 -12.01
N LYS A 59 51.89 -25.56 -12.50
CA LYS A 59 53.13 -25.66 -11.71
C LYS A 59 53.81 -24.32 -11.47
N ASN A 60 53.71 -23.38 -12.42
CA ASN A 60 54.27 -22.03 -12.31
C ASN A 60 53.22 -20.97 -11.97
N MET A 61 52.02 -21.36 -11.51
CA MET A 61 51.01 -20.40 -11.07
C MET A 61 51.47 -19.77 -9.75
N PRO A 62 51.81 -18.47 -9.71
CA PRO A 62 52.18 -17.82 -8.46
C PRO A 62 50.97 -17.84 -7.53
N THR A 63 51.14 -18.31 -6.29
CA THR A 63 50.05 -18.47 -5.32
C THR A 63 49.54 -17.16 -4.72
N ASP A 64 50.06 -16.02 -5.16
CA ASP A 64 49.68 -14.68 -4.67
C ASP A 64 48.89 -13.89 -5.73
N VAL A 65 47.84 -14.49 -6.29
CA VAL A 65 46.96 -13.77 -7.23
C VAL A 65 45.71 -13.25 -6.51
N PRO A 66 45.48 -11.92 -6.46
CA PRO A 66 44.28 -11.36 -5.87
C PRO A 66 42.99 -11.72 -6.65
N PRO A 67 41.81 -11.55 -6.02
CA PRO A 67 40.51 -11.95 -6.57
C PRO A 67 40.23 -11.34 -7.94
N ALA A 68 39.50 -12.07 -8.79
CA ALA A 68 39.24 -11.71 -10.20
C ALA A 68 38.64 -10.30 -10.41
N VAL A 69 37.97 -9.75 -9.40
CA VAL A 69 37.35 -8.41 -9.43
C VAL A 69 38.38 -7.29 -9.64
N GLU A 70 39.61 -7.46 -9.15
CA GLU A 70 40.67 -6.45 -9.26
C GLU A 70 41.35 -6.44 -10.64
N ARG A 71 41.16 -7.47 -11.48
CA ARG A 71 41.81 -7.60 -12.79
C ARG A 71 41.07 -6.95 -13.96
N PHE A 72 39.75 -6.80 -13.87
CA PHE A 72 38.94 -6.37 -15.02
C PHE A 72 38.63 -4.86 -15.07
N HIS A 73 38.99 -4.09 -14.04
CA HIS A 73 38.70 -2.65 -13.99
C HIS A 73 39.83 -1.84 -13.35
N PRO A 74 40.76 -1.25 -14.15
CA PRO A 74 41.86 -0.43 -13.62
C PRO A 74 41.42 0.91 -13.01
N GLY A 75 40.12 1.24 -13.04
CA GLY A 75 39.56 2.41 -12.36
C GLY A 75 39.36 2.25 -10.84
N PHE A 76 39.39 1.03 -10.31
CA PHE A 76 39.23 0.80 -8.86
C PHE A 76 40.49 1.12 -8.05
N THR A 77 41.68 0.92 -8.63
CA THR A 77 42.95 1.25 -7.97
C THR A 77 43.18 2.75 -7.88
N GLN A 78 42.78 3.50 -8.91
CA GLN A 78 42.88 4.96 -8.93
C GLN A 78 41.81 5.64 -8.06
N ALA A 79 40.60 5.07 -7.97
CA ALA A 79 39.57 5.50 -7.01
C ALA A 79 40.00 5.27 -5.55
N ARG A 80 40.81 4.23 -5.27
CA ARG A 80 41.35 3.94 -3.93
C ARG A 80 42.43 4.94 -3.50
N GLN A 81 43.10 5.60 -4.44
CA GLN A 81 44.16 6.57 -4.17
C GLN A 81 43.69 8.04 -4.26
N SER A 82 42.61 8.35 -5.00
CA SER A 82 42.18 9.74 -5.25
C SER A 82 40.96 10.22 -4.45
N SER A 83 40.26 9.37 -3.69
CA SER A 83 39.12 9.82 -2.87
C SER A 83 39.45 9.80 -1.38
N GLY A 84 39.92 10.94 -0.86
CA GLY A 84 39.86 11.28 0.56
C GLY A 84 38.43 11.50 1.04
N LYS A 85 37.59 10.46 0.97
CA LYS A 85 36.24 10.43 1.53
C LYS A 85 36.12 9.24 2.48
N SER A 86 35.61 9.53 3.67
CA SER A 86 35.55 8.68 4.86
C SER A 86 35.03 7.26 4.58
N TRP A 87 35.92 6.27 4.72
CA TRP A 87 35.50 4.97 5.21
C TRP A 87 34.91 5.15 6.62
N PRO A 88 33.92 4.34 7.05
CA PRO A 88 33.63 4.24 8.48
C PRO A 88 34.90 3.77 9.22
N PRO A 89 35.05 4.10 10.52
CA PRO A 89 36.24 3.74 11.28
C PRO A 89 36.56 2.25 11.09
N ALA A 90 37.82 1.94 10.81
CA ALA A 90 38.30 0.57 10.77
C ALA A 90 38.01 -0.08 12.12
N MET A 91 37.16 -1.11 12.12
CA MET A 91 36.82 -1.82 13.35
C MET A 91 38.03 -2.68 13.80
N PRO A 92 38.36 -2.69 15.10
CA PRO A 92 39.50 -3.45 15.62
C PRO A 92 39.34 -4.96 15.39
N SER A 93 40.48 -5.61 15.16
CA SER A 93 40.63 -7.03 14.85
C SER A 93 40.18 -7.96 15.99
N LEU A 94 39.78 -9.18 15.57
CA LEU A 94 39.41 -10.37 16.36
C LEU A 94 39.82 -10.36 17.84
N VAL A 95 38.84 -10.22 18.73
CA VAL A 95 38.90 -10.75 20.10
C VAL A 95 38.03 -12.01 20.13
N THR A 96 38.62 -13.13 20.58
CA THR A 96 37.91 -14.39 20.86
C THR A 96 36.73 -14.12 21.81
N PRO A 97 35.54 -14.69 21.58
CA PRO A 97 34.42 -14.53 22.50
C PRO A 97 34.84 -15.07 23.87
N ALA A 98 34.97 -14.18 24.83
CA ALA A 98 35.36 -14.53 26.18
C ALA A 98 34.26 -15.39 26.80
N LYS A 99 34.58 -16.67 27.04
CA LYS A 99 33.70 -17.62 27.70
C LYS A 99 33.87 -17.45 29.21
N GLY A 100 33.13 -16.53 29.80
CA GLY A 100 33.08 -16.33 31.25
C GLY A 100 32.34 -15.04 31.63
N PRO A 101 31.82 -14.93 32.86
CA PRO A 101 31.24 -13.69 33.34
C PRO A 101 32.31 -12.59 33.40
N PRO A 102 31.97 -11.33 33.07
CA PRO A 102 32.93 -10.23 33.15
C PRO A 102 33.36 -10.00 34.60
N LEU A 103 34.62 -9.59 34.79
CA LEU A 103 35.17 -9.26 36.12
C LEU A 103 34.28 -8.20 36.81
N ARG A 104 33.80 -8.52 38.02
CA ARG A 104 33.06 -7.57 38.86
C ARG A 104 34.05 -6.54 39.42
N ALA A 105 33.68 -5.26 39.41
CA ALA A 105 34.42 -4.25 40.14
C ALA A 105 34.35 -4.57 41.65
N ASP A 106 35.47 -4.46 42.37
CA ASP A 106 35.59 -4.83 43.78
C ASP A 106 34.55 -4.15 44.70
N SER A 107 34.00 -3.00 44.27
CA SER A 107 32.96 -2.22 44.96
C SER A 107 31.53 -2.79 44.88
N GLN A 108 31.27 -3.81 44.05
CA GLN A 108 29.92 -4.38 43.82
C GLN A 108 29.75 -5.81 44.34
N THR A 109 30.74 -6.35 45.05
CA THR A 109 30.73 -7.72 45.60
C THR A 109 29.58 -8.01 46.58
N ASN A 110 28.96 -6.97 47.16
CA ASN A 110 27.85 -7.09 48.12
C ASN A 110 26.44 -6.95 47.52
N ILE A 111 26.29 -6.64 46.23
CA ILE A 111 24.97 -6.46 45.59
C ILE A 111 24.73 -7.66 44.65
N LYS A 112 23.71 -8.47 44.96
CA LYS A 112 23.24 -9.58 44.09
C LYS A 112 22.41 -9.04 42.93
N GLU A 113 23.01 -8.18 42.10
CA GLU A 113 22.43 -7.82 40.81
C GLU A 113 23.01 -8.74 39.74
N ASP A 114 22.13 -9.46 39.05
CA ASP A 114 22.50 -10.34 37.93
C ASP A 114 22.99 -9.53 36.71
N TYR A 115 22.64 -8.24 36.65
CA TYR A 115 22.98 -7.30 35.57
C TYR A 115 23.89 -6.17 36.09
N TYR A 116 25.21 -6.33 35.97
CA TYR A 116 26.19 -5.39 36.55
C TYR A 116 27.21 -4.84 35.55
N TYR A 117 27.28 -5.38 34.33
CA TYR A 117 28.32 -5.03 33.38
C TYR A 117 27.94 -3.79 32.54
N ASP A 118 28.72 -2.71 32.67
CA ASP A 118 28.56 -1.44 31.93
C ASP A 118 29.79 -1.07 31.06
N GLY A 119 30.48 -2.09 30.52
CA GLY A 119 31.69 -1.89 29.70
C GLY A 119 31.42 -1.39 28.28
N GLU A 120 32.49 -1.22 27.50
CA GLU A 120 32.43 -0.85 26.07
C GLU A 120 31.55 -1.83 25.28
N ILE A 121 30.79 -1.34 24.31
CA ILE A 121 29.85 -2.15 23.52
C ILE A 121 30.54 -2.64 22.25
N SER A 122 30.68 -3.96 22.12
CA SER A 122 31.22 -4.58 20.90
C SER A 122 30.18 -5.48 20.22
N LEU A 123 29.95 -5.24 18.92
CA LEU A 123 28.95 -5.95 18.09
C LEU A 123 29.65 -6.80 17.02
N ILE A 124 30.48 -7.75 17.46
CA ILE A 124 31.37 -8.52 16.58
C ILE A 124 30.59 -9.40 15.60
N ALA A 125 29.54 -10.08 16.08
CA ALA A 125 28.72 -10.96 15.24
C ALA A 125 27.95 -10.17 14.17
N LEU A 126 27.42 -9.00 14.53
CA LEU A 126 26.72 -8.10 13.62
C LEU A 126 27.63 -7.66 12.48
N ALA A 127 28.84 -7.21 12.81
CA ALA A 127 29.80 -6.74 11.82
C ALA A 127 30.12 -7.81 10.75
N ARG A 128 30.26 -9.08 11.14
CA ARG A 128 30.51 -10.19 10.20
C ARG A 128 29.35 -10.39 9.23
N SER A 129 28.11 -10.27 9.71
CA SER A 129 26.91 -10.47 8.89
C SER A 129 26.63 -9.29 7.94
N LEU A 130 26.87 -8.05 8.37
CA LEU A 130 26.54 -6.84 7.61
C LEU A 130 27.52 -6.51 6.48
N GLN A 131 28.79 -6.94 6.58
CA GLN A 131 29.82 -6.63 5.57
C GLN A 131 29.41 -7.01 4.14
N ARG A 132 28.59 -8.05 3.97
CA ARG A 132 28.12 -8.55 2.67
C ARG A 132 27.05 -7.66 2.03
N PHE A 133 26.37 -6.85 2.83
CA PHE A 133 25.23 -6.03 2.40
C PHE A 133 25.59 -4.56 2.18
N TRP A 134 26.86 -4.19 2.34
CA TRP A 134 27.31 -2.83 2.09
C TRP A 134 27.14 -2.45 0.62
N LYS A 135 26.22 -1.50 0.36
CA LYS A 135 25.98 -0.94 -0.97
C LYS A 135 26.66 0.43 -1.07
N PRO A 136 27.72 0.61 -1.88
CA PRO A 136 28.31 1.94 -2.09
C PRO A 136 27.29 2.86 -2.80
N PRO A 137 27.29 4.17 -2.53
CA PRO A 137 26.46 5.12 -3.28
C PRO A 137 26.88 5.09 -4.76
N SER A 138 25.97 4.67 -5.64
CA SER A 138 26.16 4.69 -7.10
C SER A 138 26.23 6.13 -7.61
N ARG A 139 27.11 6.39 -8.59
CA ARG A 139 27.23 7.72 -9.24
C ARG A 139 25.97 8.16 -10.01
N TYR A 140 25.05 7.24 -10.28
CA TYR A 140 23.81 7.45 -11.04
C TYR A 140 22.56 7.60 -10.18
N GLY A 141 22.71 7.84 -8.88
CA GLY A 141 21.61 7.82 -7.92
C GLY A 141 21.40 6.42 -7.34
N SER A 142 21.14 6.36 -6.04
CA SER A 142 20.89 5.11 -5.30
C SER A 142 19.74 4.33 -5.94
N SER A 143 19.91 3.04 -6.21
CA SER A 143 18.74 2.16 -6.33
C SER A 143 17.91 2.30 -5.05
N ILE A 144 16.58 2.38 -5.19
CA ILE A 144 15.67 2.49 -4.05
C ILE A 144 15.83 1.20 -3.24
N SER A 145 16.27 1.32 -1.99
CA SER A 145 16.45 0.16 -1.12
C SER A 145 15.10 -0.49 -0.84
N ARG A 146 15.03 -1.82 -0.88
CA ARG A 146 13.82 -2.62 -0.56
C ARG A 146 13.97 -3.34 0.78
N ALA A 147 14.94 -2.91 1.60
CA ALA A 147 15.29 -3.58 2.84
C ALA A 147 14.27 -3.28 3.94
N VAL A 148 13.70 -4.36 4.49
CA VAL A 148 12.79 -4.34 5.64
C VAL A 148 13.46 -5.13 6.76
N VAL A 149 13.57 -4.52 7.94
CA VAL A 149 14.24 -5.10 9.10
C VAL A 149 13.19 -5.51 10.12
N PHE A 150 13.18 -6.78 10.50
CA PHE A 150 12.52 -7.27 11.70
C PHE A 150 13.52 -7.30 12.84
N ALA A 151 13.14 -6.84 14.02
CA ALA A 151 14.00 -6.91 15.19
C ALA A 151 13.20 -7.33 16.43
N GLY A 152 13.85 -8.11 17.30
CA GLY A 152 13.29 -8.49 18.59
C GLY A 152 14.37 -8.79 19.61
N SER A 153 14.04 -8.54 20.88
CA SER A 153 14.90 -8.85 22.02
C SER A 153 14.46 -10.12 22.73
N ASN A 154 13.15 -10.25 22.96
CA ASN A 154 12.57 -11.37 23.68
C ASN A 154 12.33 -12.56 22.75
N LEU A 155 12.72 -13.77 23.15
CA LEU A 155 12.50 -14.99 22.35
C LEU A 155 11.02 -15.24 22.01
N ARG A 156 10.09 -14.83 22.88
CA ARG A 156 8.65 -14.91 22.62
C ARG A 156 8.24 -14.00 21.46
N SER A 157 8.71 -12.75 21.46
CA SER A 157 8.47 -11.79 20.37
C SER A 157 9.08 -12.31 19.06
N VAL A 158 10.33 -12.78 19.11
CA VAL A 158 11.03 -13.34 17.95
C VAL A 158 10.22 -14.49 17.34
N SER A 159 9.75 -15.43 18.16
CA SER A 159 8.95 -16.57 17.68
C SER A 159 7.64 -16.15 17.03
N ASP A 160 6.99 -15.08 17.51
CA ASP A 160 5.76 -14.54 16.90
C ASP A 160 6.04 -13.80 15.59
N LEU A 161 7.14 -13.05 15.47
CA LEU A 161 7.51 -12.31 14.25
C LEU A 161 7.98 -13.21 13.10
N LEU A 162 8.54 -14.38 13.40
CA LEU A 162 9.20 -15.23 12.42
C LEU A 162 8.28 -15.68 11.27
N PRO A 163 7.07 -16.22 11.51
CA PRO A 163 6.16 -16.59 10.44
C PRO A 163 5.88 -15.43 9.48
N LEU A 164 5.72 -14.21 10.02
CA LEU A 164 5.49 -13.01 9.22
C LEU A 164 6.71 -12.62 8.38
N ALA A 165 7.90 -12.63 8.98
CA ALA A 165 9.15 -12.31 8.29
C ALA A 165 9.45 -13.33 7.17
N CYS A 166 9.26 -14.62 7.45
CA CYS A 166 9.44 -15.69 6.48
C CYS A 166 8.50 -15.54 5.29
N ARG A 167 7.22 -15.29 5.56
CA ARG A 167 6.24 -15.07 4.50
C ARG A 167 6.58 -13.85 3.66
N MET A 168 7.03 -12.76 4.28
CA MET A 168 7.42 -11.55 3.56
C MET A 168 8.63 -11.80 2.65
N ALA A 169 9.59 -12.62 3.09
CA ALA A 169 10.76 -13.00 2.30
C ALA A 169 10.37 -13.90 1.12
N ASP A 170 9.44 -14.83 1.32
CA ASP A 170 8.93 -15.73 0.28
C ASP A 170 8.23 -14.97 -0.88
N GLN A 171 7.56 -13.85 -0.57
CA GLN A 171 6.96 -12.98 -1.60
C GLN A 171 8.01 -12.37 -2.56
N LYS A 172 9.29 -12.32 -2.18
CA LYS A 172 10.40 -11.72 -2.96
C LYS A 172 10.17 -10.25 -3.36
N ILE A 173 9.24 -9.57 -2.68
CA ILE A 173 8.97 -8.14 -2.87
C ILE A 173 10.00 -7.31 -2.09
N ASN A 174 10.37 -7.74 -0.87
CA ASN A 174 11.28 -7.01 0.01
C ASN A 174 12.53 -7.84 0.30
N GLU A 175 13.65 -7.15 0.57
CA GLU A 175 14.85 -7.77 1.13
C GLU A 175 14.69 -7.82 2.65
N VAL A 176 14.40 -9.00 3.20
CA VAL A 176 14.04 -9.15 4.61
C VAL A 176 15.25 -9.50 5.46
N HIS A 177 15.51 -8.66 6.45
CA HIS A 177 16.57 -8.84 7.44
C HIS A 177 15.94 -9.09 8.81
N PHE A 178 16.47 -10.04 9.58
CA PHE A 178 16.02 -10.33 10.94
C PHE A 178 17.18 -10.10 11.91
N VAL A 179 16.99 -9.23 12.90
CA VAL A 179 18.03 -8.79 13.84
C VAL A 179 17.67 -9.23 15.25
N LEU A 180 18.51 -10.06 15.87
CA LEU A 180 18.37 -10.47 17.26
C LEU A 180 19.12 -9.50 18.19
N MET A 181 18.45 -8.96 19.20
CA MET A 181 19.00 -7.91 20.07
C MET A 181 18.79 -8.18 21.58
N GLY A 182 18.56 -9.45 21.95
CA GLY A 182 18.22 -9.88 23.31
C GLY A 182 19.41 -10.13 24.24
N ARG A 183 19.09 -10.55 25.48
CA ARG A 183 20.07 -11.03 26.47
C ARG A 183 20.32 -12.53 26.41
N ASP A 184 19.35 -13.27 25.87
CA ASP A 184 19.39 -14.74 25.83
C ASP A 184 20.54 -15.23 24.95
N ASP A 185 21.32 -16.20 25.46
CA ASP A 185 22.43 -16.82 24.74
C ASP A 185 21.96 -18.07 24.01
N VAL A 186 21.02 -17.88 23.07
CA VAL A 186 20.57 -18.92 22.15
C VAL A 186 21.17 -18.65 20.78
N SER A 187 21.78 -19.64 20.15
CA SER A 187 22.32 -19.46 18.80
C SER A 187 21.19 -19.28 17.78
N ILE A 188 21.45 -18.60 16.66
CA ILE A 188 20.45 -18.41 15.59
C ILE A 188 19.98 -19.77 15.07
N GLU A 189 20.88 -20.74 14.96
CA GLU A 189 20.55 -22.11 14.54
C GLU A 189 19.65 -22.81 15.57
N GLY A 190 19.81 -22.51 16.87
CA GLY A 190 18.93 -22.98 17.92
C GLY A 190 17.50 -22.43 17.76
N ILE A 191 17.38 -21.12 17.52
CA ILE A 191 16.08 -20.46 17.28
C ILE A 191 15.40 -21.03 16.03
N GLN A 192 16.16 -21.20 14.95
CA GLN A 192 15.66 -21.80 13.70
C GLN A 192 15.13 -23.22 13.92
N ARG A 193 15.87 -24.08 14.63
CA ARG A 193 15.44 -25.47 14.90
C ARG A 193 14.17 -25.53 15.74
N VAL A 194 14.06 -24.70 16.78
CA VAL A 194 12.89 -24.69 17.67
C VAL A 194 11.64 -24.22 16.92
N ASN A 195 11.79 -23.28 15.99
CA ASN A 195 10.69 -22.76 15.18
C ASN A 195 10.46 -23.54 13.88
N GLY A 196 11.20 -24.64 13.64
CA GLY A 196 11.05 -25.46 12.43
C GLY A 196 11.43 -24.74 11.12
N ILE A 197 12.36 -23.78 11.19
CA ILE A 197 12.75 -22.93 10.05
C ILE A 197 13.98 -23.50 9.34
N ASN A 198 13.88 -23.72 8.03
CA ASN A 198 15.00 -24.03 7.16
C ASN A 198 15.30 -22.85 6.21
N GLU A 199 16.54 -22.72 5.73
CA GLU A 199 16.94 -21.65 4.80
C GLU A 199 16.18 -21.68 3.46
N VAL A 200 15.71 -22.86 3.05
CA VAL A 200 14.92 -23.05 1.83
C VAL A 200 13.48 -22.54 2.03
N ASP A 201 12.90 -22.82 3.19
CA ASP A 201 11.51 -22.52 3.50
C ASP A 201 11.32 -21.04 3.92
N CYS A 202 12.39 -20.39 4.38
CA CYS A 202 12.38 -19.02 4.86
C CYS A 202 13.68 -18.29 4.48
N PRO A 203 13.71 -17.59 3.33
CA PRO A 203 14.92 -16.93 2.81
C PRO A 203 15.18 -15.57 3.48
N ILE A 204 15.11 -15.49 4.82
CA ILE A 204 15.44 -14.28 5.59
C ILE A 204 16.94 -14.20 5.88
N VAL A 205 17.47 -12.98 5.92
CA VAL A 205 18.86 -12.72 6.29
C VAL A 205 18.97 -12.49 7.79
N TRP A 206 19.67 -13.38 8.49
CA TRP A 206 19.84 -13.27 9.93
C TRP A 206 21.04 -12.40 10.33
N HIS A 207 20.85 -11.59 11.37
CA HIS A 207 21.85 -10.74 11.99
C HIS A 207 21.81 -10.90 13.51
N ASP A 208 22.99 -11.12 14.11
CA ASP A 208 23.13 -11.15 15.56
C ASP A 208 23.71 -9.81 16.05
N SER A 209 22.88 -9.00 16.69
CA SER A 209 23.25 -7.69 17.24
C SER A 209 23.32 -7.71 18.77
N ARG A 210 23.48 -8.88 19.39
CA ARG A 210 23.71 -8.96 20.83
C ARG A 210 25.12 -8.46 21.16
N PRO A 211 25.29 -7.57 22.16
CA PRO A 211 26.61 -7.13 22.58
C PRO A 211 27.38 -8.26 23.27
N ASP A 212 28.71 -8.12 23.36
CA ASP A 212 29.51 -8.94 24.25
C ASP A 212 28.98 -8.89 25.68
N TYR A 213 28.96 -10.03 26.38
CA TYR A 213 28.42 -10.16 27.74
C TYR A 213 26.96 -9.69 27.90
N ALA A 214 26.12 -9.84 26.87
CA ALA A 214 24.71 -9.42 26.90
C ALA A 214 23.94 -9.92 28.15
N GLN A 215 24.16 -11.17 28.58
CA GLN A 215 23.51 -11.77 29.75
C GLN A 215 23.71 -10.98 31.06
N TRP A 216 24.89 -10.37 31.23
CA TRP A 216 25.28 -9.65 32.46
C TRP A 216 25.16 -8.14 32.33
N SER A 217 24.70 -7.65 31.18
CA SER A 217 24.72 -6.22 30.85
C SER A 217 23.61 -5.44 31.54
N THR A 218 23.96 -4.26 32.05
CA THR A 218 22.99 -3.30 32.60
C THR A 218 21.93 -2.92 31.55
N GLU A 219 20.75 -2.47 31.99
CA GLU A 219 19.70 -2.03 31.06
C GLU A 219 20.16 -0.85 30.18
N THR A 220 20.89 0.09 30.76
CA THR A 220 21.39 1.28 30.05
C THR A 220 22.47 0.93 29.02
N ARG A 221 23.30 -0.10 29.28
CA ARG A 221 24.23 -0.64 28.27
C ARG A 221 23.47 -1.29 27.13
N MET A 222 22.46 -2.11 27.43
CA MET A 222 21.65 -2.79 26.42
C MET A 222 20.87 -1.80 25.54
N GLU A 223 20.27 -0.77 26.13
CA GLU A 223 19.58 0.29 25.38
C GLU A 223 20.52 0.98 24.37
N ARG A 224 21.73 1.34 24.83
CA ARG A 224 22.77 1.93 23.95
C ARG A 224 23.21 0.95 22.87
N ALA A 225 23.34 -0.34 23.20
CA ALA A 225 23.72 -1.38 22.24
C ALA A 225 22.67 -1.57 21.16
N VAL A 226 21.38 -1.53 21.53
CA VAL A 226 20.26 -1.61 20.57
C VAL A 226 20.28 -0.42 19.62
N ALA A 227 20.42 0.81 20.14
CA ALA A 227 20.49 1.99 19.29
C ALA A 227 21.67 1.93 18.31
N ALA A 228 22.87 1.55 18.79
CA ALA A 228 24.07 1.42 17.97
C ALA A 228 23.95 0.29 16.92
N GLY A 229 23.39 -0.86 17.31
CA GLY A 229 23.16 -1.98 16.40
C GLY A 229 22.23 -1.61 15.25
N LEU A 230 21.12 -0.91 15.54
CA LEU A 230 20.20 -0.41 14.51
C LEU A 230 20.84 0.67 13.63
N ASP A 231 21.74 1.49 14.17
CA ASP A 231 22.53 2.43 13.37
C ASP A 231 23.39 1.69 12.33
N TYR A 232 24.13 0.66 12.74
CA TYR A 232 24.92 -0.15 11.82
C TYR A 232 24.04 -0.85 10.79
N VAL A 233 22.95 -1.51 11.21
CA VAL A 233 22.03 -2.19 10.28
C VAL A 233 21.50 -1.20 9.25
N HIS A 234 21.04 -0.02 9.68
CA HIS A 234 20.50 0.99 8.78
C HIS A 234 21.54 1.50 7.78
N VAL A 235 22.77 1.80 8.22
CA VAL A 235 23.83 2.31 7.34
C VAL A 235 24.23 1.29 6.27
N TYR A 236 24.32 0.01 6.65
CA TYR A 236 24.76 -1.05 5.73
C TYR A 236 23.64 -1.50 4.79
N THR A 237 22.42 -1.72 5.30
CA THR A 237 21.29 -2.24 4.51
C THR A 237 20.50 -1.14 3.79
N ARG A 238 20.62 0.12 4.23
CA ARG A 238 19.71 1.23 3.86
C ARG A 238 18.26 0.86 4.08
N SER A 239 17.94 0.28 5.25
CA SER A 239 16.59 -0.12 5.61
C SER A 239 15.62 1.04 5.54
N GLN A 240 14.43 0.80 4.99
CA GLN A 240 13.35 1.79 4.94
C GLN A 240 12.40 1.67 6.14
N VAL A 241 12.25 0.44 6.64
CA VAL A 241 11.26 0.11 7.67
C VAL A 241 11.87 -0.84 8.69
N LEU A 242 11.57 -0.59 9.96
CA LEU A 242 11.83 -1.46 11.10
C LEU A 242 10.49 -1.97 11.64
N ILE A 243 10.32 -3.29 11.74
CA ILE A 243 9.14 -3.95 12.30
C ILE A 243 9.55 -4.64 13.61
N THR A 244 8.84 -4.35 14.69
CA THR A 244 9.02 -5.00 16.00
C THR A 244 7.68 -5.39 16.58
N GLN A 245 7.66 -6.19 17.64
CA GLN A 245 6.44 -6.33 18.44
C GLN A 245 6.15 -5.07 19.25
N GLY A 246 4.93 -5.00 19.78
CA GLY A 246 4.50 -3.96 20.72
C GLY A 246 5.21 -4.05 22.08
N GLU A 247 5.12 -2.97 22.86
CA GLU A 247 5.84 -2.79 24.13
C GLU A 247 5.56 -3.89 25.17
N SER A 248 4.39 -4.54 25.12
CA SER A 248 4.03 -5.62 26.05
C SER A 248 4.68 -6.98 25.76
N TRP A 249 5.31 -7.14 24.60
CA TRP A 249 5.96 -8.39 24.17
C TRP A 249 7.49 -8.31 24.14
N GLU A 250 8.04 -7.12 24.34
CA GLU A 250 9.47 -6.84 24.24
C GLU A 250 10.07 -6.38 25.57
N ASP A 251 11.39 -6.49 25.67
CA ASP A 251 12.10 -6.00 26.84
C ASP A 251 12.15 -4.46 26.83
N ARG A 252 12.07 -3.85 28.02
CA ARG A 252 12.05 -2.39 28.15
C ARG A 252 13.27 -1.70 27.53
N PHE A 253 14.47 -2.24 27.76
CA PHE A 253 15.71 -1.69 27.20
C PHE A 253 15.70 -1.68 25.66
N PHE A 254 15.02 -2.65 25.04
CA PHE A 254 14.92 -2.76 23.59
C PHE A 254 13.97 -1.70 23.03
N THR A 255 12.77 -1.58 23.61
CA THR A 255 11.78 -0.58 23.18
C THR A 255 12.35 0.84 23.33
N GLU A 256 13.04 1.14 24.44
CA GLU A 256 13.70 2.43 24.63
C GLU A 256 14.86 2.67 23.65
N GLY A 257 15.67 1.63 23.39
CA GLY A 257 16.74 1.70 22.39
C GLY A 257 16.23 1.97 20.97
N VAL A 258 15.12 1.32 20.59
CA VAL A 258 14.42 1.57 19.33
C VAL A 258 13.90 3.00 19.29
N ARG A 259 13.14 3.45 20.30
CA ARG A 259 12.62 4.84 20.39
C ARG A 259 13.74 5.86 20.23
N ARG A 260 14.89 5.65 20.87
CA ARG A 260 16.06 6.52 20.77
C ARG A 260 16.64 6.59 19.36
N LYS A 261 16.68 5.46 18.63
CA LYS A 261 17.11 5.42 17.23
C LYS A 261 16.12 6.15 16.32
N ILE A 262 14.83 5.88 16.46
CA ILE A 262 13.78 6.45 15.60
C ILE A 262 13.71 7.98 15.75
N ARG A 263 13.89 8.52 16.96
CA ARG A 263 13.95 9.98 17.17
C ARG A 263 15.10 10.67 16.43
N LYS A 264 16.15 9.95 16.05
CA LYS A 264 17.36 10.48 15.39
C LYS A 264 17.42 10.16 13.89
N SER A 265 16.51 9.35 13.37
CA SER A 265 16.60 8.72 12.06
C SER A 265 15.26 8.81 11.34
N GLU A 266 15.25 9.04 10.04
CA GLU A 266 14.01 8.99 9.21
C GLU A 266 13.52 7.55 8.94
N LEU A 267 13.83 6.61 9.84
CA LEU A 267 13.45 5.21 9.70
C LEU A 267 12.01 5.04 10.17
N THR A 268 11.12 4.50 9.33
CA THR A 268 9.75 4.19 9.75
C THR A 268 9.78 2.99 10.68
N HIS A 269 9.26 3.13 11.89
CA HIS A 269 9.09 2.04 12.85
C HIS A 269 7.63 1.61 12.94
N ILE A 270 7.37 0.33 12.68
CA ILE A 270 6.07 -0.31 12.84
C ILE A 270 6.17 -1.22 14.06
N ALA A 271 5.61 -0.76 15.17
CA ALA A 271 5.36 -1.63 16.32
C ALA A 271 4.03 -2.35 16.10
N LEU A 272 4.04 -3.68 16.03
CA LEU A 272 2.81 -4.43 15.81
C LEU A 272 1.86 -4.28 17.01
N PRO A 273 0.61 -3.85 16.79
CA PRO A 273 -0.37 -3.63 17.86
C PRO A 273 -0.94 -4.94 18.41
N THR A 274 -0.91 -6.00 17.60
CA THR A 274 -1.40 -7.34 17.92
C THR A 274 -0.40 -8.38 17.45
N ALA A 275 -0.60 -9.65 17.81
CA ALA A 275 0.25 -10.75 17.38
C ALA A 275 0.38 -10.78 15.85
N ALA A 276 1.58 -11.08 15.33
CA ALA A 276 1.89 -11.02 13.90
C ALA A 276 0.96 -11.89 13.04
N ARG A 277 0.51 -13.03 13.59
CA ARG A 277 -0.49 -13.92 12.95
C ARG A 277 -1.81 -13.22 12.59
N ASN A 278 -2.19 -12.17 13.31
CA ASN A 278 -3.43 -11.43 13.09
C ASN A 278 -3.30 -10.39 11.96
N ILE A 279 -2.08 -10.10 11.49
CA ILE A 279 -1.78 -9.06 10.50
C ILE A 279 -0.85 -9.63 9.41
N MET A 280 -0.97 -10.92 9.08
CA MET A 280 -0.07 -11.57 8.11
C MET A 280 -0.11 -10.92 6.72
N TRP A 281 -1.21 -10.25 6.37
CA TRP A 281 -1.36 -9.51 5.12
C TRP A 281 -0.30 -8.42 4.88
N ILE A 282 0.33 -7.90 5.95
CA ILE A 282 1.43 -6.94 5.86
C ILE A 282 2.64 -7.53 5.10
N SER A 283 2.78 -8.85 5.05
CA SER A 283 3.86 -9.53 4.31
C SER A 283 3.80 -9.31 2.79
N THR A 284 2.65 -8.89 2.27
CA THR A 284 2.40 -8.72 0.82
C THR A 284 2.67 -7.30 0.32
N LEU A 285 2.95 -6.37 1.24
CA LEU A 285 3.22 -4.97 0.95
C LEU A 285 4.70 -4.76 0.57
N ASP A 286 4.97 -3.80 -0.31
CA ASP A 286 6.34 -3.38 -0.63
C ASP A 286 6.87 -2.39 0.42
N SER A 287 8.19 -2.21 0.44
CA SER A 287 8.86 -1.32 1.40
C SER A 287 8.36 0.12 1.35
N ASN A 288 7.92 0.62 0.19
CA ASN A 288 7.36 1.98 0.08
C ASN A 288 5.98 2.09 0.72
N SER A 289 5.12 1.09 0.53
CA SER A 289 3.83 1.01 1.24
C SER A 289 4.06 0.97 2.74
N LEU A 290 4.97 0.11 3.20
CA LEU A 290 5.29 -0.02 4.62
C LEU A 290 5.87 1.27 5.22
N LYS A 291 6.65 2.05 4.44
CA LYS A 291 7.17 3.34 4.88
C LYS A 291 6.04 4.32 5.24
N ALA A 292 4.92 4.27 4.53
CA ALA A 292 3.75 5.13 4.75
C ALA A 292 2.80 4.62 5.85
N TRP A 293 3.12 3.51 6.53
CA TRP A 293 2.24 2.88 7.52
C TRP A 293 1.72 3.86 8.60
N ASN A 294 2.61 4.65 9.18
CA ASN A 294 2.27 5.64 10.22
C ASN A 294 1.79 6.98 9.65
N ASP A 295 1.98 7.22 8.35
CA ASP A 295 1.67 8.50 7.71
C ASP A 295 0.22 8.55 7.21
N VAL A 296 -0.40 7.40 6.90
CA VAL A 296 -1.79 7.33 6.44
C VAL A 296 -2.76 7.65 7.58
N HIS A 297 -3.48 8.76 7.43
CA HIS A 297 -4.50 9.25 8.36
C HIS A 297 -5.88 9.22 7.70
N VAL A 298 -6.86 8.66 8.42
CA VAL A 298 -8.25 8.62 7.99
C VAL A 298 -9.07 9.47 8.96
N GLU A 299 -9.90 10.36 8.41
CA GLU A 299 -10.92 11.10 9.17
C GLU A 299 -12.30 10.54 8.83
N ILE A 300 -13.05 10.14 9.85
CA ILE A 300 -14.41 9.63 9.69
C ILE A 300 -15.38 10.81 9.72
N LEU A 301 -16.17 10.96 8.67
CA LEU A 301 -17.20 12.00 8.54
C LEU A 301 -18.58 11.34 8.57
N ILE A 302 -19.40 11.74 9.54
CA ILE A 302 -20.78 11.29 9.69
C ILE A 302 -21.72 12.49 9.68
N GLN A 303 -22.71 12.46 8.80
CA GLN A 303 -23.79 13.45 8.78
C GLN A 303 -25.04 12.86 9.40
N ALA A 304 -25.42 13.38 10.57
CA ALA A 304 -26.61 12.95 11.29
C ALA A 304 -27.84 13.69 10.73
N PRO A 305 -28.98 13.01 10.50
CA PRO A 305 -30.21 13.68 10.13
C PRO A 305 -30.98 14.11 11.38
N SER A 306 -32.10 14.81 11.13
CA SER A 306 -32.99 15.24 12.20
C SER A 306 -33.80 14.06 12.73
N GLU A 307 -33.99 14.01 14.06
CA GLU A 307 -34.96 13.11 14.70
C GLU A 307 -34.67 11.59 14.61
N SER A 308 -33.48 11.17 14.17
CA SER A 308 -33.02 9.77 14.27
C SER A 308 -31.77 9.65 15.15
N SER A 309 -31.85 8.86 16.23
CA SER A 309 -30.73 8.60 17.13
C SER A 309 -30.26 7.13 17.15
N GLY A 310 -31.16 6.18 16.91
CA GLY A 310 -30.86 4.74 17.01
C GLY A 310 -29.83 4.26 15.99
N SER A 311 -29.99 4.64 14.72
CA SER A 311 -29.09 4.29 13.61
C SER A 311 -27.66 4.79 13.87
N LEU A 312 -27.52 6.08 14.20
CA LEU A 312 -26.24 6.70 14.51
C LEU A 312 -25.57 6.09 15.75
N ILE A 313 -26.33 5.79 16.81
CA ILE A 313 -25.79 5.12 18.00
C ILE A 313 -25.25 3.73 17.65
N ARG A 314 -25.95 2.96 16.79
CA ARG A 314 -25.46 1.67 16.29
C ARG A 314 -24.17 1.82 15.49
N LEU A 315 -24.13 2.76 14.55
CA LEU A 315 -22.92 3.05 13.79
C LEU A 315 -21.73 3.36 14.71
N ILE A 316 -21.91 4.28 15.66
CA ILE A 316 -20.84 4.67 16.59
C ILE A 316 -20.37 3.48 17.44
N ARG A 317 -21.28 2.62 17.90
CA ARG A 317 -20.90 1.38 18.62
C ARG A 317 -20.09 0.42 17.74
N SER A 318 -20.44 0.29 16.46
CA SER A 318 -19.66 -0.53 15.52
C SER A 318 -18.25 0.04 15.31
N LEU A 319 -18.12 1.36 15.29
CA LEU A 319 -16.84 2.05 15.23
C LEU A 319 -16.01 1.88 16.52
N GLU A 320 -16.63 1.88 17.70
CA GLU A 320 -15.94 1.63 18.97
C GLU A 320 -15.41 0.19 19.06
N ALA A 321 -16.08 -0.77 18.43
CA ALA A 321 -15.72 -2.19 18.45
C ALA A 321 -14.60 -2.58 17.47
N ALA A 322 -14.22 -1.68 16.55
CA ALA A 322 -13.27 -1.99 15.48
C ALA A 322 -11.80 -1.97 15.94
N ASP A 323 -10.97 -2.78 15.27
CA ASP A 323 -9.52 -2.77 15.48
C ASP A 323 -8.82 -1.81 14.51
N TYR A 324 -8.29 -0.71 15.05
CA TYR A 324 -7.61 0.34 14.30
C TYR A 324 -6.10 0.16 14.15
N LEU A 325 -5.56 -1.04 14.43
CA LEU A 325 -4.15 -1.34 14.25
C LEU A 325 -3.21 -0.36 15.01
N GLY A 326 -3.66 0.15 16.16
CA GLY A 326 -2.93 1.12 16.98
C GLY A 326 -2.97 2.58 16.47
N SER A 327 -3.62 2.87 15.34
CA SER A 327 -3.78 4.23 14.80
C SER A 327 -5.27 4.58 14.67
N THR A 328 -5.83 5.11 15.75
CA THR A 328 -7.26 5.45 15.81
C THR A 328 -7.56 6.68 14.95
N PRO A 329 -8.56 6.61 14.04
CA PRO A 329 -8.92 7.74 13.19
C PRO A 329 -9.61 8.85 13.99
N SER A 330 -9.56 10.07 13.47
CA SER A 330 -10.37 11.18 13.99
C SER A 330 -11.82 11.02 13.56
N LEU A 331 -12.75 11.45 14.40
CA LEU A 331 -14.19 11.32 14.15
C LEU A 331 -14.83 12.71 14.14
N THR A 332 -15.45 13.09 13.03
CA THR A 332 -16.23 14.32 12.88
C THR A 332 -17.71 13.95 12.68
N ILE A 333 -18.54 14.35 13.63
CA ILE A 333 -20.00 14.16 13.57
C ILE A 333 -20.65 15.52 13.34
N GLU A 334 -21.36 15.65 12.24
CA GLU A 334 -22.18 16.82 11.95
C GLU A 334 -23.62 16.58 12.39
N LEU A 335 -24.06 17.38 13.36
CA LEU A 335 -25.38 17.33 13.95
C LEU A 335 -26.32 18.35 13.28
N PRO A 336 -27.59 17.97 13.09
CA PRO A 336 -28.63 18.87 12.60
C PRO A 336 -28.95 19.97 13.64
N PRO A 337 -29.75 20.98 13.27
CA PRO A 337 -30.19 22.01 14.20
C PRO A 337 -30.99 21.45 15.37
N ARG A 338 -31.88 20.47 15.08
CA ARG A 338 -32.70 19.76 16.07
C ARG A 338 -32.13 18.36 16.30
N VAL A 339 -31.54 18.16 17.47
CA VAL A 339 -30.90 16.90 17.85
C VAL A 339 -31.73 16.24 18.95
N ASP A 340 -31.94 14.93 18.86
CA ASP A 340 -32.58 14.16 19.92
C ASP A 340 -31.77 14.25 21.23
N ALA A 341 -32.46 14.44 22.35
CA ALA A 341 -31.86 14.51 23.67
C ALA A 341 -31.16 13.21 24.05
N GLN A 342 -31.65 12.04 23.60
CA GLN A 342 -30.98 10.77 23.85
C GLN A 342 -29.62 10.68 23.15
N LEU A 343 -29.53 11.16 21.90
CA LEU A 343 -28.28 11.23 21.16
C LEU A 343 -27.27 12.15 21.85
N LEU A 344 -27.70 13.33 22.32
CA LEU A 344 -26.82 14.24 23.05
C LEU A 344 -26.27 13.62 24.35
N ARG A 345 -27.10 12.89 25.11
CA ARG A 345 -26.64 12.16 26.32
C ARG A 345 -25.67 11.02 25.98
N PHE A 346 -25.88 10.35 24.86
CA PHE A 346 -24.97 9.32 24.38
C PHE A 346 -23.61 9.93 24.01
N LEU A 347 -23.61 10.98 23.18
CA LEU A 347 -22.39 11.68 22.74
C LEU A 347 -21.59 12.28 23.90
N GLN A 348 -22.27 12.75 24.96
CA GLN A 348 -21.61 13.24 26.17
C GLN A 348 -20.77 12.14 26.88
N ASN A 349 -21.19 10.88 26.77
CA ASN A 349 -20.54 9.74 27.41
C ASN A 349 -19.70 8.90 26.44
N LEU A 350 -19.53 9.37 25.21
CA LEU A 350 -18.81 8.66 24.16
C LEU A 350 -17.35 8.44 24.56
N LYS A 351 -16.89 7.18 24.52
CA LYS A 351 -15.51 6.82 24.84
C LYS A 351 -14.80 6.42 23.55
N TRP A 352 -14.35 7.43 22.82
CA TRP A 352 -13.57 7.17 21.63
C TRP A 352 -12.24 6.49 21.99
N PRO A 353 -11.82 5.42 21.30
CA PRO A 353 -10.56 4.73 21.60
C PRO A 353 -9.38 5.71 21.47
N SER A 354 -8.87 6.20 22.60
CA SER A 354 -7.78 7.20 22.61
C SER A 354 -6.47 6.51 22.97
N GLN A 355 -5.81 5.89 21.99
CA GLN A 355 -4.41 5.47 22.16
C GLN A 355 -3.42 6.51 21.57
N THR A 356 -3.90 7.42 20.73
CA THR A 356 -3.11 8.48 20.07
C THR A 356 -3.88 9.81 20.04
N SER A 357 -3.33 10.83 19.36
CA SER A 357 -3.87 12.19 19.22
C SER A 357 -5.21 12.30 18.45
N SER A 358 -5.98 11.21 18.34
CA SER A 358 -7.28 11.17 17.66
C SER A 358 -8.31 12.03 18.39
N THR A 359 -9.00 12.90 17.66
CA THR A 359 -9.97 13.85 18.21
C THR A 359 -11.39 13.52 17.75
N VAL A 360 -12.36 13.65 18.66
CA VAL A 360 -13.78 13.67 18.31
C VAL A 360 -14.23 15.12 18.16
N THR A 361 -14.69 15.48 16.96
CA THR A 361 -15.20 16.80 16.63
C THR A 361 -16.71 16.74 16.47
N LEU A 362 -17.43 17.52 17.27
CA LEU A 362 -18.87 17.68 17.16
C LEU A 362 -19.15 19.04 16.50
N ARG A 363 -19.78 19.03 15.33
CA ARG A 363 -20.26 20.24 14.66
C ARG A 363 -21.77 20.25 14.71
N ARG A 364 -22.38 21.39 15.02
CA ARG A 364 -23.84 21.51 15.07
C ARG A 364 -24.30 22.67 14.21
N ARG A 365 -25.24 22.39 13.30
CA ARG A 365 -25.81 23.41 12.41
C ARG A 365 -26.69 24.39 13.19
N ILE A 366 -26.60 25.68 12.84
CA ILE A 366 -27.41 26.76 13.42
C ILE A 366 -28.67 27.01 12.57
N GLN A 367 -28.52 27.05 11.24
CA GLN A 367 -29.62 27.33 10.31
C GLN A 367 -30.72 26.27 10.40
N SER A 368 -31.94 26.72 10.66
CA SER A 368 -33.10 25.85 10.92
C SER A 368 -33.90 25.49 9.66
N HIS A 369 -33.62 26.12 8.51
CA HIS A 369 -34.25 25.78 7.25
C HIS A 369 -33.66 24.49 6.66
N TYR A 370 -34.44 23.83 5.80
CA TYR A 370 -33.95 22.72 4.99
C TYR A 370 -32.99 23.25 3.93
N LEU A 371 -31.86 22.59 3.77
CA LEU A 371 -30.86 22.95 2.77
C LEU A 371 -31.42 22.69 1.37
N ASN A 372 -31.02 23.50 0.39
CA ASN A 372 -31.19 23.10 -1.00
C ASN A 372 -30.08 22.11 -1.42
N ALA A 373 -30.22 21.48 -2.60
CA ALA A 373 -29.27 20.49 -3.10
C ALA A 373 -27.82 21.03 -3.23
N VAL A 374 -27.67 22.31 -3.58
CA VAL A 374 -26.36 22.96 -3.73
C VAL A 374 -25.73 23.20 -2.36
N GLU A 375 -26.48 23.74 -1.40
CA GLU A 375 -26.05 23.99 -0.03
C GLU A 375 -25.68 22.69 0.70
N ALA A 376 -26.46 21.62 0.54
CA ALA A 376 -26.17 20.31 1.11
C ALA A 376 -24.86 19.72 0.54
N SER A 377 -24.64 19.89 -0.77
CA SER A 377 -23.41 19.44 -1.44
C SER A 377 -22.20 20.24 -0.98
N LEU A 378 -22.31 21.58 -0.93
CA LEU A 378 -21.26 22.46 -0.40
C LEU A 378 -20.89 22.09 1.02
N ARG A 379 -21.89 21.96 1.90
CA ARG A 379 -21.69 21.55 3.29
C ARG A 379 -20.90 20.24 3.38
N THR A 380 -21.27 19.24 2.57
CA THR A 380 -20.62 17.93 2.61
C THR A 380 -19.16 18.01 2.19
N VAL A 381 -18.86 18.76 1.12
CA VAL A 381 -17.50 18.93 0.60
C VAL A 381 -16.64 19.80 1.54
N GLU A 382 -17.21 20.86 2.11
CA GLU A 382 -16.55 21.77 3.06
C GLU A 382 -16.34 21.16 4.45
N ALA A 383 -17.06 20.09 4.80
CA ALA A 383 -16.93 19.43 6.08
C ALA A 383 -15.51 18.90 6.34
N PHE A 384 -14.79 18.53 5.28
CA PHE A 384 -13.44 18.00 5.33
C PHE A 384 -12.56 18.61 4.24
N TYR A 385 -11.34 19.01 4.60
CA TYR A 385 -10.29 19.33 3.63
C TYR A 385 -8.96 18.71 4.08
N PRO A 386 -8.27 17.93 3.23
CA PRO A 386 -7.10 17.18 3.63
C PRO A 386 -5.91 18.12 3.86
N ARG A 387 -5.25 18.00 5.02
CA ARG A 387 -4.00 18.73 5.31
C ARG A 387 -2.88 18.35 4.33
N ASN A 388 -2.79 17.07 4.00
CA ASN A 388 -1.94 16.56 2.94
C ASN A 388 -2.74 15.57 2.08
N PRO A 389 -3.10 15.92 0.83
CA PRO A 389 -3.95 15.11 -0.03
C PRO A 389 -3.43 13.68 -0.27
N ASN A 390 -2.10 13.47 -0.18
CA ASN A 390 -1.50 12.17 -0.44
C ASN A 390 -1.64 11.15 0.70
N VAL A 391 -1.90 11.60 1.93
CA VAL A 391 -1.88 10.73 3.13
C VAL A 391 -3.08 10.92 4.05
N THR A 392 -3.79 12.05 3.94
CA THR A 392 -5.02 12.30 4.70
C THR A 392 -6.22 11.99 3.82
N HIS A 393 -7.10 11.11 4.28
CA HIS A 393 -8.25 10.60 3.53
C HIS A 393 -9.52 10.72 4.37
N VAL A 394 -10.68 10.75 3.71
CA VAL A 394 -11.98 10.88 4.40
C VAL A 394 -12.82 9.63 4.20
N LEU A 395 -13.29 9.05 5.31
CA LEU A 395 -14.25 7.96 5.30
C LEU A 395 -15.65 8.55 5.52
N LEU A 396 -16.43 8.62 4.44
CA LEU A 396 -17.81 9.07 4.48
C LEU A 396 -18.72 7.90 4.89
N LEU A 397 -19.46 8.09 5.98
CA LEU A 397 -20.41 7.10 6.50
C LEU A 397 -21.80 7.72 6.64
N ALA A 398 -22.80 7.03 6.09
CA ALA A 398 -24.20 7.30 6.36
C ALA A 398 -24.60 6.73 7.72
N GLN A 399 -25.55 7.39 8.38
CA GLN A 399 -25.99 7.00 9.73
C GLN A 399 -26.61 5.61 9.81
N GLU A 400 -27.14 5.07 8.71
CA GLU A 400 -27.74 3.73 8.63
C GLU A 400 -26.71 2.61 8.51
N ALA A 401 -25.43 2.95 8.30
CA ALA A 401 -24.38 1.96 8.15
C ALA A 401 -24.05 1.27 9.49
N GLU A 402 -23.66 0.01 9.40
CA GLU A 402 -23.00 -0.73 10.47
C GLU A 402 -21.77 -1.43 9.88
N LEU A 403 -20.63 -1.32 10.56
CA LEU A 403 -19.34 -1.81 10.05
C LEU A 403 -18.88 -3.06 10.82
N ALA A 404 -18.22 -3.97 10.11
CA ALA A 404 -17.56 -5.12 10.71
C ALA A 404 -16.32 -4.70 11.52
N PRO A 405 -15.96 -5.36 12.63
CA PRO A 405 -14.80 -4.98 13.44
C PRO A 405 -13.45 -4.97 12.68
N SER A 406 -13.34 -5.75 11.59
CA SER A 406 -12.17 -5.84 10.71
C SER A 406 -12.13 -4.80 9.57
N PHE A 407 -13.13 -3.92 9.43
CA PHE A 407 -13.24 -3.00 8.28
C PHE A 407 -11.99 -2.14 8.07
N TYR A 408 -11.37 -1.68 9.16
CA TYR A 408 -10.22 -0.80 9.10
C TYR A 408 -8.95 -1.52 8.63
N HIS A 409 -8.83 -2.83 8.92
CA HIS A 409 -7.74 -3.64 8.35
C HIS A 409 -7.83 -3.65 6.83
N PHE A 410 -9.03 -3.82 6.28
CA PHE A 410 -9.25 -3.78 4.83
C PHE A 410 -8.88 -2.41 4.24
N LEU A 411 -9.37 -1.31 4.82
CA LEU A 411 -9.05 0.04 4.36
C LEU A 411 -7.55 0.32 4.39
N LYS A 412 -6.88 -0.01 5.51
CA LYS A 412 -5.44 0.20 5.65
C LYS A 412 -4.68 -0.64 4.62
N TYR A 413 -5.07 -1.90 4.46
CA TYR A 413 -4.41 -2.80 3.52
C TYR A 413 -4.54 -2.33 2.06
N THR A 414 -5.75 -2.01 1.61
CA THR A 414 -5.99 -1.55 0.23
C THR A 414 -5.38 -0.17 -0.04
N THR A 415 -5.45 0.75 0.92
CA THR A 415 -4.83 2.08 0.80
C THR A 415 -3.32 1.96 0.65
N LEU A 416 -2.66 1.20 1.52
CA LEU A 416 -1.21 1.00 1.43
C LEU A 416 -0.83 0.33 0.10
N LYS A 417 -1.52 -0.75 -0.28
CA LYS A 417 -1.21 -1.50 -1.50
C LYS A 417 -1.44 -0.70 -2.78
N TYR A 418 -2.56 0.01 -2.90
CA TYR A 418 -2.92 0.68 -4.15
C TYR A 418 -2.37 2.10 -4.22
N LYS A 419 -2.41 2.88 -3.13
CA LYS A 419 -1.97 4.29 -3.14
C LYS A 419 -0.46 4.46 -2.93
N HIS A 420 0.13 3.70 -2.00
CA HIS A 420 1.51 3.93 -1.55
C HIS A 420 2.56 2.99 -2.15
N SER A 421 2.13 1.89 -2.77
CA SER A 421 3.05 0.98 -3.46
C SER A 421 3.71 1.65 -4.65
N ALA A 422 5.01 1.40 -4.83
CA ALA A 422 5.71 1.87 -6.02
C ALA A 422 5.25 1.18 -7.31
N GLN A 423 4.65 -0.01 -7.21
CA GLN A 423 4.23 -0.81 -8.37
C GLN A 423 2.93 -0.30 -8.99
N THR A 424 2.03 0.28 -8.18
CA THR A 424 0.66 0.63 -8.60
C THR A 424 0.48 2.12 -8.89
N LYS A 425 1.52 2.95 -8.73
CA LYS A 425 1.43 4.43 -8.84
C LYS A 425 0.69 4.94 -10.08
N ARG A 426 0.87 4.29 -11.24
CA ARG A 426 0.20 4.71 -12.48
C ARG A 426 -1.28 4.34 -12.49
N SER A 427 -1.60 3.08 -12.24
CA SER A 427 -2.98 2.57 -12.23
C SER A 427 -3.83 3.20 -11.13
N ALA A 428 -3.23 3.47 -9.96
CA ALA A 428 -3.92 4.09 -8.83
C ALA A 428 -4.21 5.59 -8.99
N SER A 429 -3.70 6.23 -10.05
CA SER A 429 -3.96 7.66 -10.30
C SER A 429 -5.43 7.97 -10.64
N LYS A 430 -6.18 6.96 -11.09
CA LYS A 430 -7.61 7.07 -11.40
C LYS A 430 -8.54 6.52 -10.30
N LEU A 431 -7.95 5.96 -9.24
CA LEU A 431 -8.70 5.44 -8.11
C LEU A 431 -9.08 6.60 -7.18
N LEU A 432 -10.37 6.94 -7.12
CA LEU A 432 -10.89 8.03 -6.30
C LEU A 432 -11.13 7.60 -4.85
N GLY A 433 -11.45 6.32 -4.64
CA GLY A 433 -11.78 5.81 -3.32
C GLY A 433 -12.02 4.30 -3.28
N ILE A 434 -12.37 3.82 -2.09
CA ILE A 434 -12.65 2.42 -1.77
C ILE A 434 -14.00 2.35 -1.07
N SER A 435 -14.94 1.59 -1.61
CA SER A 435 -16.21 1.27 -0.96
C SER A 435 -16.01 0.16 0.06
N LEU A 436 -16.76 0.23 1.17
CA LEU A 436 -16.89 -0.86 2.13
C LEU A 436 -18.16 -1.68 1.91
N GLU A 437 -19.18 -1.05 1.32
CA GLU A 437 -20.46 -1.67 1.02
C GLU A 437 -20.50 -2.15 -0.44
N LEU A 438 -21.24 -3.25 -0.66
CA LEU A 438 -21.74 -3.64 -1.98
C LEU A 438 -23.22 -3.23 -2.09
N PRO A 439 -23.56 -2.19 -2.87
CA PRO A 439 -24.93 -1.74 -3.04
C PRO A 439 -25.85 -2.84 -3.58
N SER A 440 -27.11 -2.87 -3.13
CA SER A 440 -28.13 -3.80 -3.66
C SER A 440 -28.82 -3.28 -4.91
N SER A 441 -28.79 -1.96 -5.13
CA SER A 441 -29.40 -1.28 -6.27
C SER A 441 -28.43 -0.26 -6.87
N ARG A 442 -28.55 0.00 -8.17
CA ARG A 442 -27.75 1.01 -8.85
C ARG A 442 -28.12 2.42 -8.40
N PRO A 443 -27.15 3.30 -8.09
CA PRO A 443 -27.44 4.68 -7.68
C PRO A 443 -28.20 5.52 -8.71
N THR A 444 -28.14 5.13 -9.99
CA THR A 444 -28.67 5.90 -11.10
C THR A 444 -30.17 5.72 -11.31
N ASP A 445 -30.62 4.47 -11.45
CA ASP A 445 -32.01 4.12 -11.80
C ASP A 445 -32.73 3.29 -10.74
N ASN A 446 -32.06 3.01 -9.61
CA ASN A 446 -32.54 2.15 -8.53
C ASN A 446 -32.89 0.71 -8.97
N GLU A 447 -32.45 0.27 -10.15
CA GLU A 447 -32.62 -1.13 -10.53
C GLU A 447 -31.72 -2.03 -9.68
N PRO A 448 -32.13 -3.29 -9.42
CA PRO A 448 -31.30 -4.25 -8.69
C PRO A 448 -29.91 -4.40 -9.33
N PHE A 449 -28.88 -4.31 -8.51
CA PHE A 449 -27.50 -4.44 -8.96
C PHE A 449 -27.01 -5.88 -8.75
N THR A 450 -26.45 -6.48 -9.80
CA THR A 450 -25.75 -7.76 -9.71
C THR A 450 -24.27 -7.53 -10.02
N PRO A 451 -23.36 -7.84 -9.09
CA PRO A 451 -21.93 -7.64 -9.32
C PRO A 451 -21.38 -8.57 -10.42
N PRO A 452 -20.28 -8.17 -11.07
CA PRO A 452 -19.64 -8.97 -12.10
C PRO A 452 -19.08 -10.26 -11.50
N LYS A 453 -19.27 -11.38 -12.21
CA LYS A 453 -18.71 -12.67 -11.82
C LYS A 453 -17.24 -12.69 -12.19
N VAL A 454 -16.35 -12.70 -11.20
CA VAL A 454 -14.91 -12.89 -11.45
C VAL A 454 -14.70 -14.23 -12.17
N GLU A 455 -14.27 -14.17 -13.43
CA GLU A 455 -14.07 -15.35 -14.27
C GLU A 455 -12.95 -16.24 -13.72
N LYS A 456 -13.17 -17.57 -13.76
CA LYS A 456 -12.23 -18.59 -13.28
C LYS A 456 -10.93 -18.65 -14.09
N GLU A 457 -10.83 -17.96 -15.24
CA GLU A 457 -9.64 -17.99 -16.08
C GLU A 457 -8.48 -17.14 -15.52
N ILE A 458 -8.78 -16.04 -14.80
CA ILE A 458 -7.78 -15.22 -14.10
C ILE A 458 -7.10 -16.03 -12.97
N GLN A 459 -7.80 -17.01 -12.40
CA GLN A 459 -7.29 -17.87 -11.33
C GLN A 459 -6.18 -18.84 -11.80
N LYS A 460 -6.02 -19.06 -13.11
CA LYS A 460 -4.98 -19.98 -13.65
C LYS A 460 -3.66 -19.28 -13.97
N SER A 461 -3.65 -17.97 -14.18
CA SER A 461 -2.46 -17.22 -14.60
C SER A 461 -1.56 -16.80 -13.44
N GLN A 462 -2.11 -16.75 -12.22
CA GLN A 462 -1.39 -16.50 -11.00
C GLN A 462 -1.39 -17.80 -10.18
N GLN A 463 -0.24 -18.47 -10.06
CA GLN A 463 -0.04 -19.58 -9.11
C GLN A 463 -0.16 -19.04 -7.67
N LEU A 464 -1.39 -18.73 -7.24
CA LEU A 464 -1.70 -18.24 -5.91
C LEU A 464 -2.42 -19.36 -5.16
N ASP A 465 -1.96 -19.62 -3.93
CA ASP A 465 -2.70 -20.46 -2.99
C ASP A 465 -3.98 -19.71 -2.58
N GLY A 466 -5.14 -20.19 -3.04
CA GLY A 466 -6.47 -19.66 -2.69
C GLY A 466 -7.21 -18.96 -3.84
N GLU A 467 -8.51 -18.73 -3.66
CA GLU A 467 -9.31 -17.96 -4.60
C GLU A 467 -8.94 -16.46 -4.51
N THR A 468 -8.77 -15.79 -5.66
CA THR A 468 -8.53 -14.34 -5.70
C THR A 468 -9.65 -13.57 -4.99
N LEU A 469 -9.28 -12.52 -4.26
CA LEU A 469 -10.25 -11.64 -3.60
C LEU A 469 -11.26 -11.06 -4.60
N PRO A 470 -12.57 -11.27 -4.39
CA PRO A 470 -13.57 -10.84 -5.33
C PRO A 470 -13.83 -9.34 -5.15
N MET A 471 -13.37 -8.56 -6.13
CA MET A 471 -13.48 -7.09 -6.17
C MET A 471 -13.67 -6.62 -7.61
N PHE A 472 -14.16 -5.41 -7.79
CA PHE A 472 -14.32 -4.77 -9.11
C PHE A 472 -14.15 -3.25 -9.01
N LEU A 473 -13.96 -2.61 -10.16
CA LEU A 473 -13.90 -1.16 -10.28
C LEU A 473 -15.22 -0.65 -10.84
N TRP A 474 -15.72 0.46 -10.32
CA TRP A 474 -17.00 1.02 -10.77
C TRP A 474 -16.96 2.54 -10.81
N GLN A 475 -17.45 3.12 -11.92
CA GLN A 475 -17.66 4.56 -12.09
C GLN A 475 -18.94 5.07 -11.40
N ALA A 476 -19.25 4.58 -10.19
CA ALA A 476 -20.36 5.06 -9.37
C ALA A 476 -19.85 5.49 -7.99
N PRO A 477 -20.22 6.69 -7.50
CA PRO A 477 -19.92 7.11 -6.15
C PRO A 477 -20.75 6.33 -5.12
N ASN A 478 -20.32 6.35 -3.85
CA ASN A 478 -21.05 5.75 -2.74
C ASN A 478 -21.05 6.70 -1.53
N SER A 479 -22.24 7.08 -1.06
CA SER A 479 -22.42 7.93 0.13
C SER A 479 -22.63 7.16 1.43
N HIS A 480 -22.88 5.85 1.37
CA HIS A 480 -23.22 5.06 2.55
C HIS A 480 -22.00 4.65 3.37
N ALA A 481 -20.99 4.07 2.72
CA ALA A 481 -19.77 3.66 3.38
C ALA A 481 -18.60 3.59 2.38
N ALA A 482 -17.88 4.70 2.21
CA ALA A 482 -16.76 4.77 1.29
C ALA A 482 -15.64 5.69 1.77
N LEU A 483 -14.40 5.23 1.61
CA LEU A 483 -13.20 6.02 1.79
C LEU A 483 -12.89 6.77 0.49
N TYR A 484 -12.85 8.09 0.53
CA TYR A 484 -12.36 8.93 -0.56
C TYR A 484 -10.93 9.38 -0.26
N PHE A 485 -10.04 9.25 -1.25
CA PHE A 485 -8.66 9.71 -1.10
C PHE A 485 -8.60 11.24 -1.08
N GLY A 486 -7.59 11.78 -0.39
CA GLY A 486 -7.47 13.22 -0.15
C GLY A 486 -7.24 14.02 -1.43
N ASP A 487 -6.44 13.49 -2.36
CA ASP A 487 -6.25 14.12 -3.68
C ASP A 487 -7.53 14.10 -4.51
N GLY A 488 -8.28 13.00 -4.46
CA GLY A 488 -9.61 12.92 -5.05
C GLY A 488 -10.61 13.93 -4.46
N TRP A 489 -10.61 14.08 -3.14
CA TRP A 489 -11.47 15.03 -2.44
C TRP A 489 -11.09 16.48 -2.71
N ALA A 490 -9.79 16.78 -2.79
CA ALA A 490 -9.30 18.10 -3.17
C ALA A 490 -9.70 18.45 -4.62
N ASP A 491 -9.64 17.48 -5.55
CA ASP A 491 -10.12 17.67 -6.92
C ASP A 491 -11.64 17.91 -6.97
N LEU A 492 -12.42 17.20 -6.16
CA LEU A 492 -13.86 17.46 -6.00
C LEU A 492 -14.14 18.87 -5.49
N HIS A 493 -13.38 19.34 -4.50
CA HIS A 493 -13.53 20.69 -3.95
C HIS A 493 -13.25 21.75 -5.02
N SER A 494 -12.14 21.64 -5.76
CA SER A 494 -11.84 22.53 -6.89
C SER A 494 -12.90 22.45 -7.99
N PHE A 495 -13.32 21.24 -8.37
CA PHE A 495 -14.36 21.01 -9.37
C PHE A 495 -15.68 21.69 -8.99
N LEU A 496 -16.13 21.54 -7.74
CA LEU A 496 -17.37 22.14 -7.27
C LEU A 496 -17.28 23.67 -7.24
N THR A 497 -16.11 24.22 -6.89
CA THR A 497 -15.87 25.67 -6.89
C THR A 497 -16.07 26.26 -8.28
N ASP A 498 -15.44 25.68 -9.30
CA ASP A 498 -15.55 26.14 -10.70
C ASP A 498 -16.95 25.90 -11.27
N ARG A 499 -17.54 24.74 -10.95
CA ARG A 499 -18.89 24.34 -11.40
C ARG A 499 -19.97 25.30 -10.92
N LEU A 500 -19.84 25.83 -9.71
CA LEU A 500 -20.77 26.78 -9.11
C LEU A 500 -20.50 28.22 -9.55
N ALA A 501 -19.24 28.61 -9.78
CA ALA A 501 -18.90 29.95 -10.27
C ALA A 501 -19.51 30.26 -11.64
N LEU A 502 -19.63 29.25 -12.51
CA LEU A 502 -20.25 29.37 -13.83
C LEU A 502 -21.78 29.23 -13.80
N HIS A 503 -22.36 28.80 -12.68
CA HIS A 503 -23.80 28.67 -12.54
C HIS A 503 -24.43 30.03 -12.24
N GLN A 504 -24.73 30.81 -13.29
CA GLN A 504 -25.55 32.02 -13.15
C GLN A 504 -27.04 31.62 -12.97
N PRO A 505 -27.80 32.26 -12.06
CA PRO A 505 -29.22 32.01 -11.86
C PRO A 505 -30.11 32.49 -13.03
N THR A 506 -29.51 33.02 -14.10
CA THR A 506 -30.18 33.59 -15.27
C THR A 506 -30.08 32.67 -16.48
N SER A 507 -30.74 31.52 -16.43
CA SER A 507 -31.33 30.95 -17.65
C SER A 507 -32.37 29.91 -17.28
N GLU A 508 -33.46 29.96 -18.02
CA GLU A 508 -34.64 29.10 -17.98
C GLU A 508 -34.35 27.70 -17.48
N LYS A 509 -35.20 27.22 -16.54
CA LYS A 509 -35.29 25.85 -16.01
C LYS A 509 -34.71 24.82 -16.99
N SER A 510 -33.39 24.65 -16.98
CA SER A 510 -32.79 23.54 -17.67
C SER A 510 -33.23 22.37 -16.82
N THR A 511 -34.12 21.55 -17.35
CA THR A 511 -34.48 20.27 -16.76
C THR A 511 -33.18 19.48 -16.69
N HIS A 512 -32.46 19.65 -15.59
CA HIS A 512 -31.27 18.91 -15.24
C HIS A 512 -31.74 17.46 -15.17
N GLU A 513 -31.35 16.67 -16.17
CA GLU A 513 -31.61 15.24 -16.18
C GLU A 513 -30.75 14.63 -15.06
N LYS A 514 -31.32 14.59 -13.85
CA LYS A 514 -30.65 14.06 -12.65
C LYS A 514 -30.30 12.61 -12.93
N SER A 515 -29.01 12.29 -12.90
CA SER A 515 -28.54 10.93 -13.17
C SER A 515 -28.61 10.05 -11.94
N ILE A 516 -28.52 10.63 -10.74
CA ILE A 516 -28.64 9.95 -9.45
C ILE A 516 -30.05 10.09 -8.89
N SER A 517 -30.55 9.00 -8.27
CA SER A 517 -31.83 9.02 -7.58
C SER A 517 -31.84 9.98 -6.37
N LYS A 518 -32.96 10.65 -6.13
CA LYS A 518 -33.23 11.48 -4.93
C LYS A 518 -33.13 10.71 -3.60
N ARG A 519 -32.96 9.38 -3.63
CA ARG A 519 -32.68 8.56 -2.44
C ARG A 519 -31.31 8.86 -1.84
N TYR A 520 -30.35 9.27 -2.67
CA TYR A 520 -28.99 9.55 -2.27
C TYR A 520 -28.74 11.05 -2.10
N PRO A 521 -27.76 11.47 -1.27
CA PRO A 521 -27.45 12.88 -1.08
C PRO A 521 -27.04 13.56 -2.39
N ALA A 522 -27.40 14.84 -2.54
CA ALA A 522 -27.17 15.62 -3.77
C ALA A 522 -25.70 15.68 -4.20
N VAL A 523 -24.75 15.57 -3.25
CA VAL A 523 -23.31 15.55 -3.54
C VAL A 523 -22.91 14.41 -4.49
N MET A 524 -23.68 13.31 -4.51
CA MET A 524 -23.41 12.18 -5.39
C MET A 524 -23.55 12.54 -6.88
N GLU A 525 -24.39 13.50 -7.24
CA GLU A 525 -24.51 13.97 -8.62
C GLU A 525 -23.20 14.64 -9.07
N TYR A 526 -22.67 15.57 -8.27
CA TYR A 526 -21.40 16.25 -8.57
C TYR A 526 -20.21 15.28 -8.55
N LEU A 527 -20.21 14.31 -7.64
CA LEU A 527 -19.23 13.23 -7.62
C LEU A 527 -19.30 12.39 -8.90
N LEU A 528 -20.51 12.05 -9.37
CA LEU A 528 -20.68 11.29 -10.60
C LEU A 528 -20.22 12.10 -11.83
N GLU A 529 -20.55 13.39 -11.90
CA GLU A 529 -20.05 14.30 -12.93
C GLU A 529 -18.52 14.28 -12.98
N LEU A 530 -17.86 14.47 -11.82
CA LEU A 530 -16.39 14.43 -11.72
C LEU A 530 -15.83 13.07 -12.14
N ILE A 531 -16.42 11.98 -11.64
CA ILE A 531 -16.02 10.61 -11.93
C ILE A 531 -16.02 10.35 -13.44
N ARG A 532 -17.09 10.76 -14.13
CA ARG A 532 -17.21 10.57 -15.57
C ARG A 532 -16.30 11.51 -16.35
N ALA A 533 -16.15 12.76 -15.91
CA ALA A 533 -15.34 13.76 -16.59
C ALA A 533 -13.83 13.49 -16.51
N ARG A 534 -13.35 12.98 -15.38
CA ARG A 534 -11.93 12.66 -15.17
C ARG A 534 -11.58 11.19 -15.39
N GLY A 535 -12.58 10.33 -15.59
CA GLY A 535 -12.40 8.89 -15.65
C GLY A 535 -11.93 8.35 -14.31
N TYR A 536 -12.59 8.71 -13.22
CA TYR A 536 -12.31 8.09 -11.94
C TYR A 536 -13.16 6.83 -11.73
N TYR A 537 -12.76 6.02 -10.77
CA TYR A 537 -13.53 4.88 -10.31
C TYR A 537 -13.29 4.63 -8.83
N LEU A 538 -14.21 3.92 -8.19
CA LEU A 538 -14.07 3.39 -6.85
C LEU A 538 -13.85 1.89 -6.90
N LEU A 539 -13.10 1.36 -5.93
CA LEU A 539 -12.94 -0.08 -5.72
C LEU A 539 -14.10 -0.61 -4.87
N TYR A 540 -14.78 -1.66 -5.32
CA TYR A 540 -15.89 -2.29 -4.61
C TYR A 540 -15.58 -3.76 -4.25
N PRO A 541 -15.79 -4.17 -2.98
CA PRO A 541 -15.69 -5.57 -2.58
C PRO A 541 -16.96 -6.37 -2.91
N THR A 542 -16.82 -7.63 -3.31
CA THR A 542 -17.94 -8.58 -3.54
C THR A 542 -17.91 -9.77 -2.59
N PHE A 543 -17.35 -9.58 -1.40
CA PHE A 543 -17.31 -10.58 -0.33
C PHE A 543 -18.69 -11.17 0.04
N PRO A 544 -19.79 -10.38 0.08
CA PRO A 544 -21.10 -10.90 0.47
C PRO A 544 -21.66 -12.01 -0.43
N ASP A 545 -21.23 -12.09 -1.69
CA ASP A 545 -21.71 -13.11 -2.63
C ASP A 545 -21.20 -14.52 -2.31
N ARG A 546 -20.14 -14.61 -1.50
CA ARG A 546 -19.39 -15.86 -1.26
C ARG A 546 -19.23 -16.22 0.22
N GLY A 547 -19.88 -15.50 1.13
CA GLY A 547 -19.87 -15.82 2.56
C GLY A 547 -20.26 -14.66 3.47
N THR A 548 -20.05 -14.86 4.78
CA THR A 548 -20.35 -13.90 5.85
C THR A 548 -19.18 -12.92 6.10
N PHE A 549 -18.52 -12.47 5.03
CA PHE A 549 -17.34 -11.60 5.07
C PHE A 549 -17.68 -10.13 4.73
N THR A 550 -18.93 -9.74 4.99
CA THR A 550 -19.43 -8.39 4.70
C THR A 550 -18.77 -7.38 5.62
N LEU A 551 -18.17 -6.34 5.04
CA LEU A 551 -17.49 -5.28 5.79
C LEU A 551 -18.42 -4.16 6.26
N ALA A 552 -19.50 -3.90 5.52
CA ALA A 552 -20.51 -2.90 5.85
C ALA A 552 -21.90 -3.39 5.41
N THR A 553 -22.91 -3.15 6.24
CA THR A 553 -24.32 -3.37 5.92
C THR A 553 -25.10 -2.09 6.15
N ILE A 554 -26.16 -1.89 5.38
CA ILE A 554 -27.05 -0.73 5.47
C ILE A 554 -28.41 -1.20 5.96
N HIS A 555 -28.87 -0.54 7.01
CA HIS A 555 -30.11 -0.86 7.71
C HIS A 555 -31.27 -0.01 7.19
N GLY A 556 -32.42 -0.64 6.95
CA GLY A 556 -33.57 0.00 6.28
C GLY A 556 -34.63 0.59 7.19
N GLU A 557 -34.64 0.19 8.46
CA GLU A 557 -35.75 0.42 9.39
C GLU A 557 -35.92 1.86 9.87
N LEU A 558 -34.88 2.69 9.74
CA LEU A 558 -34.88 4.11 10.11
C LEU A 558 -34.40 5.03 8.98
N PHE A 559 -34.56 4.59 7.72
CA PHE A 559 -34.15 5.40 6.58
C PHE A 559 -34.92 6.72 6.51
N GLN A 560 -34.18 7.80 6.29
CA GLN A 560 -34.73 9.12 6.02
C GLN A 560 -34.20 9.61 4.68
N PRO A 561 -35.07 10.11 3.77
CA PRO A 561 -34.59 10.71 2.54
C PRO A 561 -33.75 11.96 2.86
N PRO A 562 -32.75 12.30 2.00
CA PRO A 562 -31.94 13.49 2.19
C PRO A 562 -32.79 14.76 2.31
N GLU A 563 -32.42 15.62 3.26
CA GLU A 563 -33.22 16.79 3.64
C GLU A 563 -33.44 17.77 2.48
N GLU A 564 -32.50 17.79 1.53
CA GLU A 564 -32.50 18.65 0.36
C GLU A 564 -33.60 18.35 -0.67
N PHE A 565 -34.26 17.20 -0.58
CA PHE A 565 -35.35 16.82 -1.48
C PHE A 565 -36.74 16.91 -0.83
N LEU A 566 -36.81 17.19 0.48
CA LEU A 566 -38.07 17.25 1.21
C LEU A 566 -39.02 18.38 0.75
N GLN A 567 -38.47 19.47 0.20
CA GLN A 567 -39.29 20.58 -0.32
C GLN A 567 -39.89 20.27 -1.69
N ASP A 568 -39.18 19.52 -2.54
CA ASP A 568 -39.66 19.14 -3.87
C ASP A 568 -40.92 18.25 -3.76
N ASP A 569 -40.92 17.31 -2.82
CA ASP A 569 -41.99 16.31 -2.67
C ASP A 569 -43.30 16.89 -2.10
N GLN A 570 -43.28 18.05 -1.44
CA GLN A 570 -44.51 18.74 -1.03
C GLN A 570 -45.26 19.38 -2.21
N SER A 571 -44.57 19.67 -3.32
CA SER A 571 -45.19 20.23 -4.52
C SER A 571 -45.88 19.18 -5.42
N ASP A 572 -45.49 17.90 -5.31
CA ASP A 572 -46.09 16.75 -6.01
C ASP A 572 -47.13 16.01 -5.16
N SER A 573 -47.97 16.76 -4.43
CA SER A 573 -49.02 16.24 -3.56
C SER A 573 -50.20 15.58 -4.32
N THR A 574 -49.97 14.42 -4.93
CA THR A 574 -51.02 13.45 -5.31
C THR A 574 -50.69 12.00 -4.91
N MET A 575 -49.70 11.77 -4.05
CA MET A 575 -49.49 10.44 -3.47
C MET A 575 -50.09 10.34 -2.06
N THR A 576 -51.04 9.42 -1.92
CA THR A 576 -51.72 9.06 -0.68
C THR A 576 -50.73 8.69 0.45
N PRO A 577 -50.98 9.13 1.70
CA PRO A 577 -50.11 8.91 2.87
C PRO A 577 -50.24 7.47 3.43
N GLY A 578 -49.94 6.47 2.59
CA GLY A 578 -49.99 5.05 2.94
C GLY A 578 -49.13 4.13 2.07
N SER A 579 -48.38 4.66 1.08
CA SER A 579 -47.57 3.86 0.15
C SER A 579 -46.06 3.87 0.43
N SER A 580 -45.57 4.72 1.35
CA SER A 580 -44.12 4.95 1.53
C SER A 580 -43.43 3.99 2.50
N ILE A 581 -44.13 3.00 3.04
CA ILE A 581 -43.61 2.07 4.07
C ILE A 581 -42.84 0.88 3.44
N ASN A 582 -42.88 0.70 2.11
CA ASN A 582 -42.34 -0.50 1.44
C ASN A 582 -41.15 -0.27 0.48
N GLN A 583 -40.28 0.74 0.68
CA GLN A 583 -39.16 0.95 -0.25
C GLN A 583 -37.81 1.14 0.46
N MET A 584 -37.42 0.12 1.21
CA MET A 584 -36.00 -0.15 1.44
C MET A 584 -35.74 -1.63 1.15
N ASP A 585 -35.70 -2.01 -0.12
CA ASP A 585 -35.11 -3.29 -0.55
C ASP A 585 -33.55 -3.21 -0.46
N SER A 586 -33.01 -2.62 0.61
CA SER A 586 -31.61 -2.86 0.95
C SER A 586 -31.56 -4.23 1.61
N VAL A 587 -31.04 -5.21 0.88
CA VAL A 587 -30.87 -6.56 1.42
C VAL A 587 -29.78 -6.48 2.48
N GLU A 588 -30.19 -6.52 3.74
CA GLU A 588 -29.26 -6.58 4.88
C GLU A 588 -28.39 -7.82 4.75
N LYS A 589 -27.08 -7.60 4.86
CA LYS A 589 -26.08 -8.66 4.72
C LYS A 589 -25.48 -8.93 6.09
N PRO A 590 -25.36 -10.20 6.52
CA PRO A 590 -24.76 -10.51 7.81
C PRO A 590 -23.31 -10.01 7.84
N LEU A 591 -23.01 -9.19 8.84
CA LEU A 591 -21.68 -8.63 9.06
C LEU A 591 -20.69 -9.68 9.53
N ASP A 592 -19.44 -9.54 9.08
CA ASP A 592 -18.33 -10.27 9.66
C ASP A 592 -18.13 -9.85 11.13
N GLN A 593 -17.96 -10.84 12.00
CA GLN A 593 -17.74 -10.66 13.43
C GLN A 593 -16.25 -10.79 13.80
N ALA A 594 -15.41 -11.17 12.84
CA ALA A 594 -13.98 -11.27 13.08
C ALA A 594 -13.37 -9.88 13.34
N SER A 595 -12.50 -9.80 14.34
CA SER A 595 -11.73 -8.58 14.65
C SER A 595 -10.57 -8.33 13.70
N THR A 596 -10.22 -9.31 12.86
CA THR A 596 -9.09 -9.23 11.94
C THR A 596 -9.53 -9.66 10.54
N LEU A 597 -8.80 -9.21 9.53
CA LEU A 597 -9.06 -9.58 8.14
C LEU A 597 -8.60 -11.02 7.81
N MET A 598 -7.93 -11.70 8.74
CA MET A 598 -7.30 -12.99 8.48
C MET A 598 -8.27 -14.10 8.08
N PRO A 599 -9.44 -14.30 8.72
CA PRO A 599 -10.38 -15.34 8.30
C PRO A 599 -10.87 -15.14 6.85
N LEU A 600 -11.05 -13.89 6.43
CA LEU A 600 -11.38 -13.55 5.04
C LEU A 600 -10.21 -13.92 4.12
N LEU A 601 -8.99 -13.53 4.48
CA LEU A 601 -7.80 -13.78 3.65
C LEU A 601 -7.29 -15.22 3.67
N GLU A 602 -7.66 -16.03 4.65
CA GLU A 602 -7.41 -17.48 4.69
C GLU A 602 -8.38 -18.24 3.79
N ARG A 603 -9.61 -17.73 3.64
CA ARG A 603 -10.58 -18.27 2.69
C ARG A 603 -10.22 -17.92 1.24
N PHE A 604 -9.76 -16.69 1.03
CA PHE A 604 -9.29 -16.17 -0.25
C PHE A 604 -7.75 -16.17 -0.30
N SER A 605 -7.15 -15.37 -1.17
CA SER A 605 -5.71 -15.13 -1.19
C SER A 605 -5.34 -13.98 -0.24
N LEU A 606 -4.24 -14.13 0.52
CA LEU A 606 -3.67 -13.03 1.31
C LEU A 606 -3.22 -11.82 0.48
N THR A 607 -3.03 -12.00 -0.82
CA THR A 607 -2.58 -10.97 -1.75
C THR A 607 -3.75 -10.30 -2.46
N LEU A 608 -3.75 -8.97 -2.47
CA LEU A 608 -4.68 -8.19 -3.29
C LEU A 608 -4.39 -8.35 -4.79
N PRO A 609 -5.43 -8.49 -5.64
CA PRO A 609 -5.31 -8.48 -7.09
C PRO A 609 -4.79 -7.15 -7.61
N ASP A 610 -4.18 -7.17 -8.79
CA ASP A 610 -3.76 -5.93 -9.44
C ASP A 610 -4.96 -5.18 -10.03
N LEU A 611 -4.92 -3.84 -9.97
CA LEU A 611 -6.03 -2.99 -10.44
C LEU A 611 -6.35 -3.22 -11.92
N SER A 612 -5.32 -3.48 -12.74
CA SER A 612 -5.48 -3.71 -14.18
C SER A 612 -6.17 -5.04 -14.51
N SER A 613 -6.22 -5.97 -13.55
CA SER A 613 -6.86 -7.28 -13.72
C SER A 613 -8.32 -7.32 -13.26
N LEU A 614 -8.81 -6.24 -12.64
CA LEU A 614 -10.16 -6.17 -12.12
C LEU A 614 -11.16 -5.77 -13.22
N PRO A 615 -12.38 -6.34 -13.20
CA PRO A 615 -13.43 -5.90 -14.11
C PRO A 615 -13.82 -4.45 -13.81
N LEU A 616 -13.99 -3.66 -14.86
CA LEU A 616 -14.38 -2.25 -14.79
C LEU A 616 -15.82 -2.08 -15.25
N LEU A 617 -16.64 -1.43 -14.43
CA LEU A 617 -18.02 -1.12 -14.73
C LEU A 617 -18.20 0.37 -15.02
N SER A 618 -19.02 0.66 -16.04
CA SER A 618 -19.52 2.00 -16.35
C SER A 618 -20.40 2.54 -15.22
N TYR A 619 -20.72 3.82 -15.28
CA TYR A 619 -21.64 4.42 -14.30
C TYR A 619 -23.03 3.77 -14.26
N ARG A 620 -23.42 3.03 -15.30
CA ARG A 620 -24.68 2.25 -15.39
C ARG A 620 -24.57 0.83 -14.83
N GLY A 621 -23.38 0.43 -14.37
CA GLY A 621 -23.10 -0.91 -13.87
C GLY A 621 -22.87 -1.95 -14.98
N GLU A 622 -22.61 -1.52 -16.21
CA GLU A 622 -22.30 -2.40 -17.34
C GLU A 622 -20.79 -2.58 -17.45
N GLU A 623 -20.32 -3.80 -17.75
CA GLU A 623 -18.89 -4.07 -17.93
C GLU A 623 -18.36 -3.41 -19.21
N ILE A 624 -17.25 -2.68 -19.07
CA ILE A 624 -16.64 -1.91 -20.16
C ILE A 624 -15.17 -2.28 -20.36
N SER A 625 -14.73 -2.25 -21.61
CA SER A 625 -13.32 -2.41 -21.96
C SER A 625 -12.54 -1.11 -21.74
N ASP A 626 -11.23 -1.21 -21.54
CA ASP A 626 -10.33 -0.04 -21.38
C ASP A 626 -10.43 0.98 -22.53
N LEU A 627 -10.66 0.49 -23.76
CA LEU A 627 -10.82 1.34 -24.94
C LEU A 627 -12.12 2.14 -24.88
N MET A 628 -13.24 1.48 -24.59
CA MET A 628 -14.54 2.14 -24.45
C MET A 628 -14.54 3.12 -23.27
N TYR A 629 -13.96 2.70 -22.14
CA TYR A 629 -13.77 3.56 -20.98
C TYR A 629 -13.04 4.87 -21.32
N SER A 630 -11.95 4.78 -22.11
CA SER A 630 -11.18 5.96 -22.50
C SER A 630 -11.97 6.88 -23.43
N GLN A 631 -12.71 6.30 -24.40
CA GLN A 631 -13.56 7.04 -25.33
C GLN A 631 -14.73 7.72 -24.63
N ASP A 632 -15.45 7.00 -23.77
CA ASP A 632 -16.60 7.51 -23.03
C ASP A 632 -16.20 8.66 -22.10
N THR A 633 -15.03 8.56 -21.46
CA THR A 633 -14.47 9.61 -20.60
C THR A 633 -14.18 10.87 -21.41
N GLU A 634 -13.51 10.73 -22.56
CA GLU A 634 -13.17 11.86 -23.42
C GLU A 634 -14.42 12.53 -24.02
N GLU A 635 -15.37 11.74 -24.49
CA GLU A 635 -16.64 12.23 -25.05
C GLU A 635 -17.46 12.96 -23.98
N TYR A 636 -17.56 12.39 -22.77
CA TYR A 636 -18.26 13.03 -21.67
C TYR A 636 -17.55 14.31 -21.21
N ALA A 637 -16.22 14.33 -21.10
CA ALA A 637 -15.46 15.51 -20.74
C ALA A 637 -15.70 16.68 -21.72
N LYS A 638 -15.71 16.41 -23.03
CA LYS A 638 -16.04 17.39 -24.08
C LYS A 638 -17.46 17.94 -23.90
N LYS A 639 -18.46 17.06 -23.79
CA LYS A 639 -19.86 17.45 -23.58
C LYS A 639 -20.05 18.26 -22.29
N PHE A 640 -19.38 17.85 -21.22
CA PHE A 640 -19.41 18.53 -19.94
C PHE A 640 -18.83 19.94 -20.05
N ALA A 641 -17.66 20.10 -20.67
CA ALA A 641 -17.00 21.39 -20.79
C ALA A 641 -17.80 22.41 -21.62
N ILE A 642 -18.52 21.95 -22.65
CA ILE A 642 -19.43 22.81 -23.43
C ILE A 642 -20.68 23.16 -22.61
N ARG A 643 -21.31 22.16 -21.97
CA ARG A 643 -22.61 22.34 -21.28
C ARG A 643 -22.50 23.07 -19.95
N TYR A 644 -21.46 22.78 -19.17
CA TYR A 644 -21.28 23.26 -17.80
C TYR A 644 -19.97 24.04 -17.61
N GLY A 645 -18.97 23.79 -18.46
CA GLY A 645 -17.65 24.39 -18.35
C GLY A 645 -17.47 25.77 -18.99
N GLY A 646 -18.48 26.27 -19.71
CA GLY A 646 -18.41 27.57 -20.39
C GLY A 646 -17.45 27.62 -21.58
N CYS A 647 -17.01 26.47 -22.10
CA CYS A 647 -16.11 26.37 -23.25
C CYS A 647 -16.88 26.42 -24.59
N ARG A 648 -16.23 26.88 -25.67
CA ARG A 648 -16.80 26.87 -27.03
C ARG A 648 -16.28 25.67 -27.83
N ASP A 649 -17.04 25.24 -28.84
CA ASP A 649 -16.62 24.15 -29.75
C ASP A 649 -15.29 24.44 -30.46
N SER A 650 -14.95 25.72 -30.67
CA SER A 650 -13.69 26.17 -31.28
C SER A 650 -12.44 25.92 -30.43
N ASP A 651 -12.60 25.70 -29.12
CA ASP A 651 -11.47 25.58 -28.18
C ASP A 651 -10.84 24.18 -28.18
N TRP A 652 -11.42 23.22 -28.91
CA TRP A 652 -11.05 21.80 -28.93
C TRP A 652 -10.17 21.38 -30.12
N THR A 653 -9.59 22.33 -30.86
CA THR A 653 -8.74 22.03 -32.03
C THR A 653 -7.30 21.63 -31.69
N ASP A 654 -6.90 21.66 -30.41
CA ASP A 654 -5.54 21.37 -29.95
C ASP A 654 -5.53 20.19 -28.96
N ASP A 655 -4.67 19.19 -29.16
CA ASP A 655 -4.59 17.96 -28.35
C ASP A 655 -4.35 18.24 -26.83
N SER A 656 -3.85 19.44 -26.52
CA SER A 656 -3.57 19.91 -25.15
C SER A 656 -4.80 20.42 -24.38
N THR A 657 -5.94 20.69 -25.04
CA THR A 657 -7.18 21.14 -24.38
C THR A 657 -8.08 19.99 -23.94
N SER A 658 -7.74 18.75 -24.30
CA SER A 658 -8.51 17.52 -24.04
C SER A 658 -8.82 17.26 -22.56
N THR A 659 -8.06 17.83 -21.63
CA THR A 659 -8.21 17.65 -20.18
C THR A 659 -8.88 18.82 -19.45
N ARG A 660 -9.21 19.92 -20.14
CA ARG A 660 -9.73 21.13 -19.48
C ARG A 660 -11.26 21.07 -19.38
N LEU A 661 -11.78 20.95 -18.16
CA LEU A 661 -13.23 20.90 -17.91
C LEU A 661 -13.90 22.28 -17.85
N PHE A 662 -13.14 23.35 -17.57
CA PHE A 662 -13.68 24.70 -17.37
C PHE A 662 -12.88 25.75 -18.15
N CYS A 663 -13.57 26.65 -18.84
CA CYS A 663 -13.03 27.79 -19.57
C CYS A 663 -13.44 29.10 -18.89
N LEU A 664 -12.94 29.28 -17.66
CA LEU A 664 -13.06 30.55 -16.95
C LEU A 664 -12.34 31.63 -17.77
N HIS A 665 -13.10 32.55 -18.37
CA HIS A 665 -12.51 33.75 -18.96
C HIS A 665 -12.04 34.61 -17.79
N GLU A 666 -10.74 34.90 -17.71
CA GLU A 666 -10.26 35.93 -16.80
C GLU A 666 -11.09 37.19 -17.09
N ARG A 667 -11.90 37.63 -16.12
CA ARG A 667 -12.38 39.00 -16.11
C ARG A 667 -11.12 39.84 -15.99
N THR A 668 -10.60 40.31 -17.11
CA THR A 668 -9.77 41.51 -17.12
C THR A 668 -10.65 42.60 -16.55
N ASP A 669 -10.34 43.02 -15.32
CA ASP A 669 -10.91 44.21 -14.70
C ASP A 669 -10.54 45.41 -15.58
N GLU A 670 -11.40 45.70 -16.56
CA GLU A 670 -11.55 47.03 -17.14
C GLU A 670 -12.89 47.58 -16.62
N GLU A 671 -12.84 48.22 -15.45
CA GLU A 671 -13.61 49.43 -15.15
C GLU A 671 -12.93 50.27 -14.07
#